data_AF-A0A0L0BA28-F1
#
_entry.id   AF-A0A0L0BA28-F1
#
_cell.length_a   1.000
_cell.length_b   1.000
_cell.length_c   1.000
_cell.angle_alpha   90.00
_cell.angle_beta   90.00
_cell.angle_gamma   90.00
#
_symmetry.space_group_name_H-M   'P 1'
#
loop_
_entity.id
_entity.type
_entity.pdbx_description
1 polymer ?
#
loop_
_entity_poly.entity_id
_entity_poly.type
_entity_poly.pdbx_seq_one_letter_code
_entity_poly.pdbx_strand_id
1 'polypeptide(L)'
;MGTAILGNQAGVPVVDIVAPNTQGLSHNRWQDYNVGTAGLVLNNSLAAGQVQLDGVALDISANRQFADVAASTILNEVVGTRGSTIAGSQVIFGQAADYVLSNPNGIELNGARMTLDSAHTATYVVGTPAFSDGVISQYDTRSQSPAEHRLVVGQNGLDVGTGSVRLIAPTVQKTGAITAGGDLTLLLGNHLVDARSLSTEAVARSSAAVDASLLGAMHARRIKIVSTDQGVGLNMGITRLRGDKGIEISSAGALSIGSSVVNQGQYGQAAIDAGEQDLVLSAGGDMSLTSVAIDAQNIDARSRGLLKLDALSNQTETQRQASADEHWFTLAAGESDAQITERSLTHIGNRLTATRNVRLDGRSGIEMAATRIDGPENVGLYTVRGGVQLGAKMDQSWRTVRVPSLDGSDDSASTYTETAQATHIEGGTVSLPTATLLGATINATHSMDIGGAGATHIGSLDFKRTLTQGTGARRVSLTDTLAHEALQERRYQRPSQLQAPNASLSLHGTEIRIVGSQLSAKDVRLQFDGTVAIEGGSEDARIEGARPAAQQFQRSFDRSAQSNVASFVQATDTLAIRARRSTFREGSVSVSGSHLLGGKAVIVNAEDNVWISSADEKQSFNLSGPQWGPVPGELPQTGAWSRKGFRESQARSTLGGAGSLHVSAGGMLDVAGSYLDAGGDIKLAAADIQLTGSLAPTGPRNETIWLDNDLPGYYFAPVAGGTDARVTDRVNNGFAMKAGGSIDITAKRLATHAASVNAAGQLTLPSGLALFKDTPVEDADAIRSNYHGYVAPRPSSWQSLAGLPLAALDIAVPSSNGTTRESTFVAGEVSADTARRIQALNIPLTLR
;
A
#
# COMPACT_ATOMS: atom_id res chain seq x y z
N MET A 1 -10.96 63.88 12.49
CA MET A 1 -10.82 62.97 11.34
C MET A 1 -10.08 63.73 10.25
N GLY A 2 -8.96 63.21 9.77
CA GLY A 2 -8.18 63.82 8.69
C GLY A 2 -8.36 63.05 7.38
N THR A 3 -7.95 63.67 6.28
CA THR A 3 -7.83 63.02 4.97
C THR A 3 -6.34 62.83 4.69
N ALA A 4 -5.95 61.67 4.17
CA ALA A 4 -4.57 61.43 3.76
C ALA A 4 -4.19 62.38 2.60
N ILE A 5 -2.97 62.88 2.58
CA ILE A 5 -2.48 63.77 1.52
C ILE A 5 -1.68 62.93 0.52
N LEU A 6 -2.06 63.00 -0.76
CA LEU A 6 -1.35 62.30 -1.83
C LEU A 6 -0.37 63.24 -2.51
N GLY A 7 0.90 62.88 -2.47
CA GLY A 7 1.97 63.45 -3.26
C GLY A 7 2.51 62.47 -4.30
N ASN A 8 3.46 62.93 -5.09
CA ASN A 8 4.23 62.12 -6.03
C ASN A 8 5.69 62.57 -5.94
N GLN A 9 6.60 61.62 -5.77
CA GLN A 9 8.05 61.84 -5.78
C GLN A 9 8.67 60.92 -6.82
N ALA A 10 9.34 61.52 -7.82
CA ALA A 10 10.00 60.80 -8.91
C ALA A 10 9.12 59.73 -9.62
N GLY A 11 7.81 59.95 -9.72
CA GLY A 11 6.87 59.02 -10.34
C GLY A 11 6.25 57.99 -9.38
N VAL A 12 6.68 57.98 -8.10
CA VAL A 12 6.16 57.12 -7.04
C VAL A 12 5.16 57.90 -6.19
N PRO A 13 3.91 57.42 -6.03
CA PRO A 13 2.95 57.98 -5.09
C PRO A 13 3.48 57.96 -3.64
N VAL A 14 3.28 59.07 -2.93
CA VAL A 14 3.59 59.21 -1.50
C VAL A 14 2.31 59.57 -0.77
N VAL A 15 1.91 58.76 0.21
CA VAL A 15 0.74 58.99 1.04
C VAL A 15 1.21 59.46 2.40
N ASP A 16 1.02 60.74 2.69
CA ASP A 16 1.04 61.25 4.05
C ASP A 16 -0.22 60.70 4.73
N ILE A 17 0.00 59.78 5.68
CA ILE A 17 -1.10 59.12 6.39
C ILE A 17 -1.70 60.07 7.44
N VAL A 18 -2.97 59.84 7.79
CA VAL A 18 -3.67 60.62 8.81
C VAL A 18 -2.99 60.46 10.17
N ALA A 19 -2.96 61.54 10.98
CA ALA A 19 -2.44 61.51 12.34
C ALA A 19 -3.00 60.32 13.15
N PRO A 20 -2.16 59.55 13.87
CA PRO A 20 -2.63 58.45 14.69
C PRO A 20 -3.52 58.94 15.83
N ASN A 21 -4.48 58.12 16.24
CA ASN A 21 -5.26 58.38 17.45
C ASN A 21 -4.45 58.09 18.73
N THR A 22 -5.06 58.26 19.91
CA THR A 22 -4.41 58.03 21.21
C THR A 22 -3.95 56.58 21.44
N GLN A 23 -4.39 55.63 20.60
CA GLN A 23 -4.00 54.22 20.62
C GLN A 23 -2.97 53.87 19.53
N GLY A 24 -2.47 54.85 18.77
CA GLY A 24 -1.46 54.64 17.73
C GLY A 24 -2.00 54.21 16.36
N LEU A 25 -3.33 54.15 16.17
CA LEU A 25 -3.96 53.78 14.91
C LEU A 25 -4.11 55.00 13.98
N SER A 26 -3.48 54.94 12.81
CA SER A 26 -3.77 55.83 11.68
C SER A 26 -4.84 55.21 10.79
N HIS A 27 -6.04 55.80 10.78
CA HIS A 27 -7.19 55.32 9.99
C HIS A 27 -7.37 56.13 8.71
N ASN A 28 -6.98 55.55 7.58
CA ASN A 28 -7.03 56.14 6.24
C ASN A 28 -8.19 55.51 5.47
N ARG A 29 -9.12 56.34 4.96
CA ARG A 29 -10.31 55.88 4.22
C ARG A 29 -10.20 56.25 2.75
N TRP A 30 -10.54 55.30 1.89
CA TRP A 30 -10.35 55.39 0.44
C TRP A 30 -11.63 55.06 -0.32
N GLN A 31 -11.89 55.79 -1.40
CA GLN A 31 -12.86 55.33 -2.41
C GLN A 31 -12.24 54.22 -3.26
N ASP A 32 -10.95 54.35 -3.57
CA ASP A 32 -10.16 53.39 -4.33
C ASP A 32 -8.75 53.33 -3.75
N TYR A 33 -8.22 52.12 -3.57
CA TYR A 33 -6.86 51.90 -3.11
C TYR A 33 -6.20 50.84 -3.99
N ASN A 34 -5.20 51.25 -4.77
CA ASN A 34 -4.48 50.38 -5.70
C ASN A 34 -2.99 50.78 -5.69
N VAL A 35 -2.11 49.80 -5.85
CA VAL A 35 -0.66 50.02 -5.94
C VAL A 35 -0.16 49.46 -7.26
N GLY A 36 0.31 50.35 -8.13
CA GLY A 36 0.91 49.97 -9.41
C GLY A 36 2.37 49.53 -9.26
N THR A 37 2.99 49.16 -10.37
CA THR A 37 4.39 48.69 -10.42
C THR A 37 5.42 49.75 -10.04
N ALA A 38 5.06 51.05 -10.07
CA ALA A 38 5.89 52.13 -9.54
C ALA A 38 6.03 52.09 -8.01
N GLY A 39 5.17 51.33 -7.32
CA GLY A 39 5.15 51.20 -5.87
C GLY A 39 4.43 52.34 -5.15
N LEU A 40 4.52 52.35 -3.83
CA LEU A 40 3.86 53.32 -2.94
C LEU A 40 4.69 53.53 -1.66
N VAL A 41 4.85 54.79 -1.26
CA VAL A 41 5.42 55.15 0.05
C VAL A 41 4.29 55.57 0.99
N LEU A 42 4.21 54.91 2.15
CA LEU A 42 3.38 55.34 3.28
C LEU A 42 4.25 56.18 4.22
N ASN A 43 4.03 57.48 4.28
CA ASN A 43 4.86 58.39 5.06
C ASN A 43 4.40 58.42 6.53
N ASN A 44 5.09 57.64 7.37
CA ASN A 44 4.95 57.57 8.83
C ASN A 44 6.12 58.27 9.55
N SER A 45 6.70 59.30 8.94
CA SER A 45 7.93 59.94 9.44
C SER A 45 7.67 61.22 10.23
N LEU A 46 8.42 61.38 11.34
CA LEU A 46 8.49 62.62 12.13
C LEU A 46 9.57 63.59 11.63
N ALA A 47 10.47 63.11 10.76
CA ALA A 47 11.58 63.88 10.20
C ALA A 47 11.73 63.57 8.72
N ALA A 48 12.22 64.54 7.95
CA ALA A 48 12.54 64.33 6.54
C ALA A 48 13.73 63.38 6.40
N GLY A 49 13.78 62.62 5.31
CA GLY A 49 14.86 61.71 5.00
C GLY A 49 14.65 61.01 3.67
N GLN A 50 15.46 59.98 3.43
CA GLN A 50 15.47 59.25 2.17
C GLN A 50 14.97 57.82 2.36
N VAL A 51 14.14 57.34 1.44
CA VAL A 51 13.68 55.94 1.39
C VAL A 51 14.08 55.30 0.07
N GLN A 52 14.48 54.04 0.12
CA GLN A 52 14.76 53.24 -1.06
C GLN A 52 13.52 52.39 -1.41
N LEU A 53 13.03 52.51 -2.64
CA LEU A 53 11.96 51.65 -3.17
C LEU A 53 12.38 51.13 -4.54
N ASP A 54 12.52 49.81 -4.67
CA ASP A 54 12.93 49.13 -5.92
C ASP A 54 14.18 49.74 -6.59
N GLY A 55 15.17 50.16 -5.79
CA GLY A 55 16.41 50.73 -6.30
C GLY A 55 16.35 52.23 -6.63
N VAL A 56 15.22 52.89 -6.42
CA VAL A 56 15.08 54.36 -6.51
C VAL A 56 15.16 54.98 -5.11
N ALA A 57 16.01 55.99 -4.95
CA ALA A 57 16.10 56.79 -3.74
C ALA A 57 15.11 57.97 -3.84
N LEU A 58 14.22 58.09 -2.86
CA LEU A 58 13.19 59.13 -2.80
C LEU A 58 13.40 60.00 -1.57
N ASP A 59 13.48 61.32 -1.76
CA ASP A 59 13.54 62.27 -0.64
C ASP A 59 12.13 62.61 -0.17
N ILE A 60 11.80 62.19 1.05
CA ILE A 60 10.47 62.32 1.64
C ILE A 60 10.55 63.30 2.80
N SER A 61 9.71 64.34 2.79
CA SER A 61 9.59 65.26 3.92
C SER A 61 8.86 64.61 5.09
N ALA A 62 9.07 65.11 6.31
CA ALA A 62 8.27 64.71 7.47
C ALA A 62 6.76 64.82 7.18
N ASN A 63 5.97 63.87 7.67
CA ASN A 63 4.53 63.90 7.48
C ASN A 63 3.94 65.09 8.25
N ARG A 64 3.47 66.10 7.53
CA ARG A 64 2.94 67.35 8.10
C ARG A 64 1.62 67.18 8.86
N GLN A 65 1.00 66.01 8.75
CA GLN A 65 -0.22 65.68 9.50
C GLN A 65 0.10 65.30 10.94
N PHE A 66 1.35 64.97 11.27
CA PHE A 66 1.75 64.57 12.62
C PHE A 66 2.18 65.77 13.47
N ALA A 67 1.93 65.68 14.78
CA ALA A 67 2.53 66.59 15.76
C ALA A 67 3.88 65.99 16.21
N ASP A 68 3.87 64.97 17.07
CA ASP A 68 5.09 64.36 17.62
C ASP A 68 5.07 62.81 17.67
N VAL A 69 3.99 62.16 17.21
CA VAL A 69 3.78 60.71 17.35
C VAL A 69 3.49 60.07 16.00
N ALA A 70 4.26 59.04 15.65
CA ALA A 70 4.03 58.20 14.48
C ALA A 70 3.04 57.07 14.80
N ALA A 71 2.40 56.53 13.76
CA ALA A 71 1.46 55.43 13.92
C ALA A 71 2.18 54.11 14.24
N SER A 72 1.59 53.29 15.12
CA SER A 72 1.98 51.89 15.33
C SER A 72 1.20 50.93 14.42
N THR A 73 0.03 51.37 13.93
CA THR A 73 -0.80 50.61 12.98
C THR A 73 -1.35 51.56 11.92
N ILE A 74 -1.18 51.21 10.66
CA ILE A 74 -1.68 51.95 9.50
C ILE A 74 -2.81 51.13 8.87
N LEU A 75 -4.05 51.60 9.02
CA LEU A 75 -5.22 51.01 8.37
C LEU A 75 -5.57 51.79 7.11
N ASN A 76 -5.63 51.09 5.98
CA ASN A 76 -6.19 51.53 4.72
C ASN A 76 -7.54 50.81 4.52
N GLU A 77 -8.64 51.52 4.74
CA GLU A 77 -9.99 51.01 4.57
C GLU A 77 -10.59 51.54 3.27
N VAL A 78 -11.01 50.64 2.38
CA VAL A 78 -11.76 51.00 1.19
C VAL A 78 -13.25 51.00 1.52
N VAL A 79 -13.86 52.18 1.46
CA VAL A 79 -15.30 52.40 1.70
C VAL A 79 -16.08 52.57 0.38
N GLY A 80 -15.39 52.59 -0.75
CA GLY A 80 -15.99 52.56 -2.08
C GLY A 80 -16.48 51.17 -2.49
N THR A 81 -16.83 51.01 -3.77
CA THR A 81 -17.44 49.77 -4.30
C THR A 81 -16.49 48.94 -5.18
N ARG A 82 -15.21 49.32 -5.28
CA ARG A 82 -14.23 48.67 -6.16
C ARG A 82 -13.22 47.86 -5.35
N GLY A 83 -12.81 46.71 -5.89
CA GLY A 83 -11.71 45.91 -5.34
C GLY A 83 -10.35 46.62 -5.42
N SER A 84 -9.38 46.10 -4.68
CA SER A 84 -8.00 46.62 -4.64
C SER A 84 -7.05 45.71 -5.39
N THR A 85 -6.20 46.27 -6.24
CA THR A 85 -5.07 45.56 -6.89
C THR A 85 -3.74 46.09 -6.38
N ILE A 86 -2.88 45.20 -5.88
CA ILE A 86 -1.54 45.48 -5.38
C ILE A 86 -0.53 44.74 -6.26
N ALA A 87 0.15 45.49 -7.13
CA ALA A 87 1.04 44.97 -8.17
C ALA A 87 2.48 45.50 -8.08
N GLY A 88 2.86 46.15 -6.97
CA GLY A 88 4.19 46.70 -6.78
C GLY A 88 4.58 46.83 -5.31
N SER A 89 5.75 47.42 -5.08
CA SER A 89 6.36 47.52 -3.76
C SER A 89 5.76 48.63 -2.90
N GLN A 90 5.61 48.35 -1.62
CA GLN A 90 5.13 49.26 -0.60
C GLN A 90 6.17 49.37 0.52
N VAL A 91 6.41 50.58 0.99
CA VAL A 91 7.32 50.85 2.10
C VAL A 91 6.69 51.84 3.08
N ILE A 92 6.83 51.55 4.37
CA ILE A 92 6.51 52.49 5.43
C ILE A 92 7.77 53.30 5.70
N PHE A 93 7.75 54.59 5.34
CA PHE A 93 8.87 55.49 5.60
C PHE A 93 8.73 56.14 6.98
N GLY A 94 9.80 56.12 7.77
CA GLY A 94 9.79 56.62 9.15
C GLY A 94 9.76 55.49 10.16
N GLN A 95 8.90 55.58 11.17
CA GLN A 95 8.77 54.53 12.17
C GLN A 95 8.04 53.31 11.58
N ALA A 96 8.56 52.11 11.84
CA ALA A 96 7.91 50.86 11.43
C ALA A 96 6.56 50.70 12.15
N ALA A 97 5.60 50.08 11.46
CA ALA A 97 4.23 49.93 11.92
C ALA A 97 3.58 48.69 11.30
N ASP A 98 2.53 48.19 11.92
CA ASP A 98 1.66 47.19 11.31
C ASP A 98 0.89 47.80 10.14
N TYR A 99 0.67 47.02 9.09
CA TYR A 99 -0.09 47.43 7.91
C TYR A 99 -1.39 46.64 7.83
N VAL A 100 -2.50 47.32 7.57
CA VAL A 100 -3.79 46.69 7.32
C VAL A 100 -4.42 47.28 6.05
N LEU A 101 -4.78 46.42 5.10
CA LEU A 101 -5.66 46.77 3.97
C LEU A 101 -6.97 46.02 4.13
N SER A 102 -8.07 46.76 4.31
CA SER A 102 -9.42 46.21 4.39
C SER A 102 -10.23 46.67 3.18
N ASN A 103 -10.67 45.72 2.36
CA ASN A 103 -11.57 46.01 1.24
C ASN A 103 -12.61 44.89 1.09
N PRO A 104 -13.89 45.13 1.45
CA PRO A 104 -14.93 44.11 1.33
C PRO A 104 -15.23 43.72 -0.13
N ASN A 105 -14.84 44.54 -1.10
CA ASN A 105 -15.07 44.30 -2.52
C ASN A 105 -14.03 43.37 -3.17
N GLY A 106 -13.02 42.91 -2.42
CA GLY A 106 -11.97 42.01 -2.93
C GLY A 106 -10.58 42.64 -2.96
N ILE A 107 -9.55 41.78 -2.91
CA ILE A 107 -8.13 42.16 -2.93
C ILE A 107 -7.37 41.22 -3.87
N GLU A 108 -6.67 41.77 -4.86
CA GLU A 108 -5.71 41.06 -5.70
C GLU A 108 -4.28 41.48 -5.33
N LEU A 109 -3.44 40.47 -5.03
CA LEU A 109 -2.01 40.60 -4.75
C LEU A 109 -1.25 39.92 -5.89
N ASN A 110 -0.62 40.69 -6.77
CA ASN A 110 0.02 40.17 -7.97
C ASN A 110 1.35 40.87 -8.24
N GLY A 111 2.39 40.44 -7.52
CA GLY A 111 3.66 41.15 -7.44
C GLY A 111 3.70 42.15 -6.28
N ALA A 112 2.83 41.96 -5.29
CA ALA A 112 2.78 42.75 -4.09
C ALA A 112 4.06 42.50 -3.26
N ARG A 113 4.77 43.58 -2.93
CA ARG A 113 5.91 43.53 -2.00
C ARG A 113 5.68 44.53 -0.89
N MET A 114 5.82 44.11 0.37
CA MET A 114 5.75 45.01 1.51
C MET A 114 7.05 44.88 2.31
N THR A 115 7.75 45.98 2.52
CA THR A 115 8.97 45.97 3.35
C THR A 115 8.58 46.13 4.82
N LEU A 116 8.57 45.03 5.57
CA LEU A 116 8.38 45.01 7.02
C LEU A 116 9.60 44.43 7.74
N ASP A 117 9.86 44.93 8.94
CA ASP A 117 10.76 44.26 9.88
C ASP A 117 10.08 43.04 10.54
N SER A 118 10.85 42.24 11.28
CA SER A 118 10.36 41.00 11.90
C SER A 118 9.33 41.16 13.03
N ALA A 119 9.16 42.37 13.57
CA ALA A 119 8.21 42.66 14.65
C ALA A 119 6.80 43.02 14.14
N HIS A 120 6.65 43.30 12.84
CA HIS A 120 5.42 43.83 12.28
C HIS A 120 4.72 42.86 11.32
N THR A 121 3.44 43.12 11.09
CA THR A 121 2.54 42.27 10.30
C THR A 121 1.81 43.06 9.22
N ALA A 122 1.76 42.51 8.00
CA ALA A 122 0.85 42.94 6.95
C ALA A 122 -0.44 42.12 7.01
N THR A 123 -1.59 42.78 7.16
CA THR A 123 -2.91 42.13 7.22
C THR A 123 -3.73 42.56 6.01
N TYR A 124 -4.10 41.62 5.16
CA TYR A 124 -5.01 41.84 4.02
C TYR A 124 -6.36 41.20 4.34
N VAL A 125 -7.41 42.02 4.40
CA VAL A 125 -8.75 41.61 4.84
C VAL A 125 -9.76 41.89 3.74
N VAL A 126 -10.41 40.85 3.23
CA VAL A 126 -11.62 40.98 2.39
C VAL A 126 -12.83 41.04 3.31
N GLY A 127 -13.08 42.24 3.84
CA GLY A 127 -14.09 42.49 4.85
C GLY A 127 -14.03 43.93 5.36
N THR A 128 -14.81 44.21 6.40
CA THR A 128 -14.84 45.53 7.06
C THR A 128 -14.22 45.47 8.46
N PRO A 129 -13.43 46.49 8.85
CA PRO A 129 -12.90 46.57 10.20
C PRO A 129 -13.96 47.14 11.15
N ALA A 130 -14.10 46.54 12.33
CA ALA A 130 -14.86 47.08 13.44
C ALA A 130 -13.93 47.61 14.53
N PHE A 131 -14.37 48.66 15.22
CA PHE A 131 -13.55 49.38 16.18
C PHE A 131 -14.19 49.36 17.58
N SER A 132 -13.34 49.27 18.60
CA SER A 132 -13.71 49.45 20.00
C SER A 132 -12.59 50.25 20.67
N ASP A 133 -12.94 51.31 21.42
CA ASP A 133 -11.99 52.18 22.12
C ASP A 133 -10.82 52.71 21.29
N GLY A 134 -11.06 52.96 19.99
CA GLY A 134 -10.04 53.50 19.07
C GLY A 134 -9.03 52.46 18.53
N VAL A 135 -9.21 51.17 18.81
CA VAL A 135 -8.44 50.08 18.19
C VAL A 135 -9.33 49.25 17.26
N ILE A 136 -8.71 48.54 16.31
CA ILE A 136 -9.41 47.52 15.53
C ILE A 136 -9.73 46.36 16.49
N SER A 137 -11.01 46.12 16.75
CA SER A 137 -11.45 45.03 17.62
C SER A 137 -11.73 43.77 16.81
N GLN A 138 -12.36 43.89 15.66
CA GLN A 138 -12.77 42.75 14.84
C GLN A 138 -12.68 43.04 13.34
N TYR A 139 -12.63 41.97 12.55
CA TYR A 139 -12.84 41.99 11.11
C TYR A 139 -14.12 41.22 10.79
N ASP A 140 -15.01 41.83 10.01
CA ASP A 140 -16.24 41.21 9.54
C ASP A 140 -16.07 40.78 8.08
N THR A 141 -15.97 39.47 7.84
CA THR A 141 -15.88 38.89 6.48
C THR A 141 -17.24 38.44 5.94
N ARG A 142 -18.34 38.69 6.63
CA ARG A 142 -19.67 38.23 6.20
C ARG A 142 -20.10 38.97 4.93
N SER A 143 -20.59 38.21 3.94
CA SER A 143 -21.00 38.77 2.65
C SER A 143 -22.16 39.76 2.75
N GLN A 144 -22.01 40.90 2.06
CA GLN A 144 -23.07 41.87 1.75
C GLN A 144 -23.29 42.03 0.22
N SER A 145 -22.48 41.40 -0.64
CA SER A 145 -22.58 41.49 -2.12
C SER A 145 -21.93 40.28 -2.83
N PRO A 146 -22.43 39.77 -3.97
CA PRO A 146 -21.96 38.49 -4.52
C PRO A 146 -20.86 38.55 -5.63
N ALA A 147 -20.45 39.71 -6.15
CA ALA A 147 -19.69 39.75 -7.41
C ALA A 147 -18.15 39.54 -7.28
N GLU A 148 -17.47 40.04 -6.23
CA GLU A 148 -15.99 40.07 -6.17
C GLU A 148 -15.39 39.77 -4.77
N HIS A 149 -16.11 39.04 -3.92
CA HIS A 149 -15.72 38.78 -2.51
C HIS A 149 -14.63 37.69 -2.34
N ARG A 150 -13.45 37.88 -2.95
CA ARG A 150 -12.32 36.94 -2.84
C ARG A 150 -10.99 37.66 -2.68
N LEU A 151 -10.02 36.98 -2.05
CA LEU A 151 -8.63 37.37 -2.11
C LEU A 151 -7.92 36.55 -3.19
N VAL A 152 -7.21 37.22 -4.09
CA VAL A 152 -6.44 36.58 -5.16
C VAL A 152 -4.96 36.81 -4.91
N VAL A 153 -4.15 35.75 -4.95
CA VAL A 153 -2.70 35.85 -5.10
C VAL A 153 -2.34 35.42 -6.52
N GLY A 154 -2.11 36.41 -7.38
CA GLY A 154 -1.78 36.25 -8.80
C GLY A 154 -0.40 35.62 -8.99
N GLN A 155 -0.03 35.37 -10.26
CA GLN A 155 1.18 34.61 -10.61
C GLN A 155 2.48 35.23 -10.10
N ASN A 156 2.54 36.56 -9.98
CA ASN A 156 3.73 37.27 -9.49
C ASN A 156 3.87 37.24 -7.95
N GLY A 157 2.88 36.68 -7.23
CA GLY A 157 2.98 36.35 -5.81
C GLY A 157 2.89 37.54 -4.85
N LEU A 158 3.25 37.25 -3.59
CA LEU A 158 3.30 38.16 -2.44
C LEU A 158 4.60 37.95 -1.66
N ASP A 159 5.28 39.03 -1.32
CA ASP A 159 6.47 39.04 -0.45
C ASP A 159 6.32 40.12 0.63
N VAL A 160 6.51 39.76 1.90
CA VAL A 160 6.45 40.72 3.03
C VAL A 160 7.80 40.92 3.73
N GLY A 161 8.91 40.56 3.08
CA GLY A 161 10.25 40.73 3.60
C GLY A 161 10.45 39.91 4.88
N THR A 162 10.97 40.53 5.94
CA THR A 162 11.24 39.84 7.21
C THR A 162 10.03 39.73 8.13
N GLY A 163 8.94 40.45 7.83
CA GLY A 163 7.74 40.51 8.66
C GLY A 163 6.78 39.33 8.48
N SER A 164 5.66 39.41 9.21
CA SER A 164 4.58 38.42 9.15
C SER A 164 3.45 38.88 8.22
N VAL A 165 2.61 37.95 7.77
CA VAL A 165 1.44 38.26 6.94
C VAL A 165 0.20 37.47 7.37
N ARG A 166 -0.94 38.15 7.34
CA ARG A 166 -2.27 37.60 7.61
C ARG A 166 -3.17 37.86 6.41
N LEU A 167 -3.74 36.80 5.85
CA LEU A 167 -4.73 36.86 4.77
C LEU A 167 -6.06 36.38 5.34
N ILE A 168 -7.02 37.30 5.48
CA ILE A 168 -8.32 37.04 6.09
C ILE A 168 -9.39 37.31 5.03
N ALA A 169 -10.08 36.27 4.56
CA ALA A 169 -11.05 36.41 3.49
C ALA A 169 -12.10 35.30 3.52
N PRO A 170 -13.29 35.51 2.94
CA PRO A 170 -14.26 34.42 2.73
C PRO A 170 -13.67 33.27 1.90
N THR A 171 -12.90 33.60 0.87
CA THR A 171 -12.16 32.64 0.04
C THR A 171 -10.88 33.22 -0.52
N VAL A 172 -9.95 32.32 -0.84
CA VAL A 172 -8.67 32.62 -1.47
C VAL A 172 -8.51 31.79 -2.73
N GLN A 173 -8.10 32.47 -3.81
CA GLN A 173 -7.56 31.84 -5.01
C GLN A 173 -6.10 32.23 -5.15
N LYS A 174 -5.19 31.26 -5.00
CA LYS A 174 -3.76 31.54 -5.00
C LYS A 174 -3.05 30.71 -6.08
N THR A 175 -2.24 31.38 -6.89
CA THR A 175 -1.45 30.77 -7.99
C THR A 175 0.04 31.09 -7.90
N GLY A 176 0.43 32.30 -7.51
CA GLY A 176 1.83 32.70 -7.32
C GLY A 176 2.35 32.48 -5.90
N ALA A 177 3.66 32.50 -5.71
CA ALA A 177 4.28 32.19 -4.41
C ALA A 177 3.94 33.21 -3.32
N ILE A 178 3.88 32.76 -2.06
CA ILE A 178 3.83 33.64 -0.88
C ILE A 178 5.10 33.44 -0.08
N THR A 179 5.80 34.53 0.23
CA THR A 179 7.02 34.52 1.05
C THR A 179 6.88 35.50 2.22
N ALA A 180 7.18 35.04 3.42
CA ALA A 180 7.25 35.85 4.63
C ALA A 180 8.45 35.40 5.48
N GLY A 181 9.27 36.32 6.00
CA GLY A 181 10.31 35.98 6.97
C GLY A 181 9.75 35.66 8.35
N GLY A 182 8.57 36.20 8.67
CA GLY A 182 7.78 35.93 9.86
C GLY A 182 6.72 34.86 9.64
N ASP A 183 5.58 34.98 10.34
CA ASP A 183 4.49 34.00 10.27
C ASP A 183 3.54 34.29 9.11
N LEU A 184 2.98 33.23 8.52
CA LEU A 184 1.92 33.27 7.51
C LEU A 184 0.65 32.67 8.11
N THR A 185 -0.40 33.48 8.22
CA THR A 185 -1.74 33.01 8.62
C THR A 185 -2.75 33.24 7.50
N LEU A 186 -3.43 32.17 7.06
CA LEU A 186 -4.59 32.24 6.18
C LEU A 186 -5.83 31.83 6.98
N LEU A 187 -6.79 32.75 7.11
CA LEU A 187 -8.07 32.50 7.75
C LEU A 187 -9.19 32.65 6.73
N LEU A 188 -9.91 31.56 6.49
CA LEU A 188 -10.89 31.40 5.43
C LEU A 188 -12.28 31.14 6.01
N GLY A 189 -13.29 31.76 5.42
CA GLY A 189 -14.69 31.59 5.79
C GLY A 189 -15.39 32.89 6.20
N ASN A 190 -16.67 32.78 6.52
CA ASN A 190 -17.55 33.92 6.79
C ASN A 190 -17.73 34.12 8.30
N HIS A 191 -16.93 35.01 8.91
CA HIS A 191 -16.84 35.16 10.36
C HIS A 191 -16.77 36.62 10.82
N LEU A 192 -17.09 36.79 12.10
CA LEU A 192 -16.53 37.85 12.91
C LEU A 192 -15.22 37.33 13.50
N VAL A 193 -14.12 37.97 13.14
CA VAL A 193 -12.76 37.59 13.54
C VAL A 193 -12.25 38.59 14.55
N ASP A 194 -11.85 38.15 15.73
CA ASP A 194 -11.15 39.02 16.69
C ASP A 194 -9.78 39.43 16.15
N ALA A 195 -9.49 40.73 16.10
CA ALA A 195 -8.29 41.24 15.43
C ALA A 195 -6.97 40.87 16.12
N ARG A 196 -7.01 40.54 17.41
CA ARG A 196 -5.81 40.21 18.22
C ARG A 196 -5.55 38.72 18.26
N SER A 197 -6.54 37.94 18.67
CA SER A 197 -6.46 36.49 18.86
C SER A 197 -6.71 35.70 17.58
N LEU A 198 -7.30 36.33 16.56
CA LEU A 198 -7.80 35.68 15.34
C LEU A 198 -8.83 34.58 15.62
N SER A 199 -9.49 34.60 16.79
CA SER A 199 -10.60 33.70 17.09
C SER A 199 -11.83 34.08 16.28
N THR A 200 -12.56 33.08 15.77
CA THR A 200 -13.78 33.26 14.98
C THR A 200 -15.03 32.98 15.81
N GLU A 201 -16.02 33.85 15.76
CA GLU A 201 -17.38 33.52 16.22
C GLU A 201 -18.18 32.90 15.07
N ALA A 202 -18.75 31.71 15.31
CA ALA A 202 -19.56 31.01 14.32
C ALA A 202 -20.94 31.66 14.21
N VAL A 203 -21.29 32.16 13.03
CA VAL A 203 -22.63 32.68 12.75
C VAL A 203 -23.49 31.55 12.16
N ALA A 204 -24.66 31.31 12.76
CA ALA A 204 -25.61 30.33 12.26
C ALA A 204 -26.19 30.77 10.89
N ARG A 205 -25.83 30.02 9.84
CA ARG A 205 -26.31 30.02 8.43
C ARG A 205 -25.61 30.95 7.43
N SER A 206 -25.01 30.33 6.40
CA SER A 206 -25.25 30.60 4.97
C SER A 206 -24.75 29.39 4.15
N SER A 207 -25.52 29.00 3.13
CA SER A 207 -25.39 27.78 2.31
C SER A 207 -24.58 27.97 1.02
N ALA A 208 -23.70 28.96 0.96
CA ALA A 208 -22.83 29.16 -0.20
C ALA A 208 -21.50 28.42 0.04
N ALA A 209 -21.28 27.32 -0.67
CA ALA A 209 -20.00 26.63 -0.65
C ALA A 209 -18.93 27.53 -1.28
N VAL A 210 -17.79 27.73 -0.60
CA VAL A 210 -16.71 28.56 -1.14
C VAL A 210 -15.38 27.82 -1.06
N ASP A 211 -15.07 27.04 -2.10
CA ASP A 211 -13.81 26.30 -2.16
C ASP A 211 -12.61 27.27 -2.22
N ALA A 212 -11.61 27.01 -1.38
CA ALA A 212 -10.33 27.68 -1.46
C ALA A 212 -9.35 26.83 -2.26
N SER A 213 -8.71 27.46 -3.25
CA SER A 213 -7.70 26.83 -4.09
C SER A 213 -6.35 27.47 -3.82
N LEU A 214 -5.46 26.73 -3.16
CA LEU A 214 -4.11 27.18 -2.83
C LEU A 214 -3.11 26.43 -3.72
N LEU A 215 -2.65 27.08 -4.80
CA LEU A 215 -1.73 26.49 -5.78
C LEU A 215 -0.33 27.10 -5.73
N GLY A 216 0.72 26.30 -5.90
CA GLY A 216 2.10 26.77 -5.99
C GLY A 216 2.83 26.79 -4.64
N ALA A 217 3.83 27.67 -4.48
CA ALA A 217 4.74 27.64 -3.33
C ALA A 217 4.34 28.57 -2.17
N MET A 218 4.68 28.22 -0.93
CA MET A 218 4.58 29.08 0.26
C MET A 218 5.80 28.86 1.15
N HIS A 219 6.37 29.95 1.67
CA HIS A 219 7.51 29.92 2.59
C HIS A 219 7.31 30.92 3.74
N ALA A 220 7.37 30.44 4.97
CA ALA A 220 7.30 31.27 6.17
C ALA A 220 8.03 30.67 7.36
N ARG A 221 8.17 31.43 8.45
CA ARG A 221 8.63 30.91 9.74
C ARG A 221 7.62 29.91 10.30
N ARG A 222 6.35 30.30 10.45
CA ARG A 222 5.24 29.37 10.76
C ARG A 222 4.15 29.54 9.73
N ILE A 223 3.51 28.45 9.34
CA ILE A 223 2.36 28.51 8.43
C ILE A 223 1.14 27.99 9.18
N LYS A 224 0.08 28.80 9.21
CA LYS A 224 -1.23 28.43 9.75
C LYS A 224 -2.31 28.69 8.71
N ILE A 225 -3.04 27.65 8.33
CA ILE A 225 -4.15 27.74 7.39
C ILE A 225 -5.39 27.18 8.08
N VAL A 226 -6.43 28.00 8.20
CA VAL A 226 -7.68 27.63 8.88
C VAL A 226 -8.86 27.95 7.98
N SER A 227 -9.66 26.93 7.68
CA SER A 227 -10.98 27.05 7.04
C SER A 227 -12.06 26.57 8.01
N THR A 228 -13.04 27.42 8.29
CA THR A 228 -14.00 27.24 9.39
C THR A 228 -15.43 26.90 8.94
N ASP A 229 -15.75 26.97 7.65
CA ASP A 229 -17.09 26.72 7.11
C ASP A 229 -17.39 25.19 7.03
N GLN A 230 -18.37 24.72 7.81
CA GLN A 230 -18.79 23.32 7.82
C GLN A 230 -19.51 22.95 6.52
N GLY A 231 -18.90 22.09 5.71
CA GLY A 231 -19.42 21.62 4.42
C GLY A 231 -18.60 22.04 3.21
N VAL A 232 -17.55 22.85 3.40
CA VAL A 232 -16.63 23.32 2.37
C VAL A 232 -15.24 22.74 2.58
N GLY A 233 -14.58 22.30 1.51
CA GLY A 233 -13.25 21.72 1.58
C GLY A 233 -12.13 22.74 1.35
N LEU A 234 -10.92 22.40 1.81
CA LEU A 234 -9.69 23.07 1.41
C LEU A 234 -9.01 22.23 0.33
N ASN A 235 -8.78 22.78 -0.87
CA ASN A 235 -8.07 22.10 -1.94
C ASN A 235 -6.73 22.80 -2.21
N MET A 236 -5.64 22.06 -2.00
CA MET A 236 -4.28 22.56 -2.11
C MET A 236 -3.53 21.78 -3.19
N GLY A 237 -3.17 22.47 -4.28
CA GLY A 237 -2.29 21.95 -5.32
C GLY A 237 -0.89 22.52 -5.14
N ILE A 238 -0.11 21.94 -4.24
CA ILE A 238 1.17 22.53 -3.82
C ILE A 238 2.32 22.11 -4.74
N THR A 239 3.29 22.99 -4.90
CA THR A 239 4.63 22.63 -5.41
C THR A 239 5.62 22.50 -4.25
N ARG A 240 5.60 23.48 -3.33
CA ARG A 240 6.40 23.49 -2.11
C ARG A 240 5.72 24.27 -0.98
N LEU A 241 5.65 23.71 0.20
CA LEU A 241 5.18 24.35 1.42
C LEU A 241 6.29 24.25 2.47
N ARG A 242 6.87 25.36 2.91
CA ARG A 242 7.97 25.36 3.87
C ARG A 242 7.68 26.26 5.06
N GLY A 243 7.69 25.67 6.26
CA GLY A 243 7.52 26.35 7.54
C GLY A 243 8.69 26.04 8.47
N ASP A 244 9.64 26.97 8.65
CA ASP A 244 10.88 26.71 9.42
C ASP A 244 10.63 26.37 10.92
N LYS A 245 9.44 26.69 11.43
CA LYS A 245 8.98 26.49 12.81
C LYS A 245 7.61 25.80 12.88
N GLY A 246 7.29 24.98 11.89
CA GLY A 246 6.10 24.12 11.90
C GLY A 246 4.94 24.65 11.06
N ILE A 247 4.01 23.75 10.78
CA ILE A 247 2.88 23.96 9.86
C ILE A 247 1.60 23.40 10.49
N GLU A 248 0.55 24.20 10.50
CA GLU A 248 -0.80 23.81 10.94
C GLU A 248 -1.82 24.09 9.82
N ILE A 249 -2.53 23.05 9.38
CA ILE A 249 -3.61 23.16 8.39
C ILE A 249 -4.86 22.53 8.97
N SER A 250 -5.92 23.32 9.12
CA SER A 250 -7.20 22.90 9.66
C SER A 250 -8.33 23.27 8.73
N SER A 251 -9.15 22.29 8.35
CA SER A 251 -10.39 22.47 7.60
C SER A 251 -11.58 21.93 8.41
N ALA A 252 -12.64 22.72 8.55
CA ALA A 252 -13.89 22.28 9.14
C ALA A 252 -14.68 21.31 8.23
N GLY A 253 -14.37 21.29 6.93
CA GLY A 253 -14.85 20.28 5.97
C GLY A 253 -13.72 19.35 5.51
N ALA A 254 -13.70 18.99 4.23
CA ALA A 254 -12.67 18.13 3.67
C ALA A 254 -11.31 18.85 3.51
N LEU A 255 -10.22 18.09 3.44
CA LEU A 255 -8.88 18.59 3.13
C LEU A 255 -8.24 17.75 2.03
N SER A 256 -7.99 18.33 0.87
CA SER A 256 -7.26 17.70 -0.22
C SER A 256 -5.93 18.41 -0.45
N ILE A 257 -4.83 17.68 -0.33
CA ILE A 257 -3.48 18.17 -0.65
C ILE A 257 -2.91 17.27 -1.74
N GLY A 258 -2.71 17.83 -2.94
CA GLY A 258 -2.15 17.13 -4.08
C GLY A 258 -0.93 17.86 -4.64
N SER A 259 -0.08 17.12 -5.33
CA SER A 259 1.01 17.73 -6.10
C SER A 259 0.49 18.46 -7.33
N SER A 260 1.00 19.68 -7.55
CA SER A 260 0.87 20.42 -8.80
C SER A 260 2.20 20.53 -9.56
N VAL A 261 3.24 19.80 -9.12
CA VAL A 261 4.54 19.77 -9.80
C VAL A 261 4.39 19.05 -11.12
N VAL A 262 4.75 19.71 -12.22
CA VAL A 262 4.80 19.13 -13.56
C VAL A 262 6.13 19.49 -14.21
N ASN A 263 6.88 18.49 -14.66
CA ASN A 263 8.16 18.62 -15.36
C ASN A 263 8.04 17.97 -16.74
N GLN A 264 8.18 18.75 -17.81
CA GLN A 264 8.08 18.25 -19.20
C GLN A 264 6.82 17.39 -19.46
N GLY A 265 5.68 17.78 -18.88
CA GLY A 265 4.40 17.08 -19.03
C GLY A 265 4.21 15.86 -18.10
N GLN A 266 5.19 15.55 -17.24
CA GLN A 266 5.08 14.50 -16.22
C GLN A 266 4.84 15.10 -14.84
N TYR A 267 3.93 14.52 -14.08
CA TYR A 267 3.73 14.87 -12.68
C TYR A 267 4.98 14.57 -11.86
N GLY A 268 5.22 15.38 -10.84
CA GLY A 268 6.25 15.20 -9.82
C GLY A 268 5.65 15.14 -8.42
N GLN A 269 6.50 14.94 -7.41
CA GLN A 269 6.09 14.96 -6.00
C GLN A 269 6.16 16.39 -5.44
N ALA A 270 5.15 16.82 -4.70
CA ALA A 270 5.20 18.10 -3.98
C ALA A 270 5.88 17.96 -2.63
N ALA A 271 6.46 19.04 -2.11
CA ALA A 271 7.17 19.02 -0.83
C ALA A 271 6.43 19.82 0.26
N ILE A 272 6.28 19.23 1.44
CA ILE A 272 5.90 19.90 2.69
C ILE A 272 7.05 19.71 3.68
N ASP A 273 7.68 20.81 4.07
CA ASP A 273 8.84 20.84 4.96
C ASP A 273 8.47 21.71 6.18
N ALA A 274 8.25 21.05 7.33
CA ALA A 274 7.94 21.71 8.60
C ALA A 274 9.20 22.03 9.43
N GLY A 275 10.40 21.87 8.83
CA GLY A 275 11.68 21.98 9.51
C GLY A 275 11.79 21.01 10.69
N GLU A 276 12.49 21.43 11.74
CA GLU A 276 12.68 20.67 12.98
C GLU A 276 11.45 20.70 13.91
N GLN A 277 10.26 20.96 13.38
CA GLN A 277 9.01 21.12 14.14
C GLN A 277 7.89 20.27 13.55
N ASP A 278 6.71 20.35 14.16
CA ASP A 278 5.58 19.49 13.84
C ASP A 278 4.80 19.95 12.61
N LEU A 279 4.26 18.97 11.89
CA LEU A 279 3.18 19.16 10.92
C LEU A 279 1.87 18.64 11.52
N VAL A 280 0.86 19.51 11.60
CA VAL A 280 -0.49 19.16 12.04
C VAL A 280 -1.48 19.40 10.90
N LEU A 281 -2.17 18.34 10.49
CA LEU A 281 -3.24 18.37 9.50
C LEU A 281 -4.55 17.94 10.15
N SER A 282 -5.62 18.72 9.99
CA SER A 282 -6.93 18.42 10.55
C SER A 282 -8.05 18.64 9.54
N ALA A 283 -8.95 17.67 9.40
CA ALA A 283 -10.12 17.74 8.54
C ALA A 283 -11.39 17.34 9.31
N GLY A 284 -12.43 18.17 9.22
CA GLY A 284 -13.76 17.88 9.75
C GLY A 284 -14.57 16.91 8.87
N GLY A 285 -14.18 16.75 7.61
CA GLY A 285 -14.64 15.71 6.67
C GLY A 285 -13.51 14.75 6.29
N ASP A 286 -13.49 14.33 5.02
CA ASP A 286 -12.43 13.46 4.49
C ASP A 286 -11.11 14.21 4.27
N MET A 287 -10.00 13.48 4.32
CA MET A 287 -8.66 14.00 4.03
C MET A 287 -8.01 13.17 2.93
N SER A 288 -7.44 13.81 1.91
CA SER A 288 -6.67 13.13 0.85
C SER A 288 -5.30 13.77 0.65
N LEU A 289 -4.25 12.94 0.64
CA LEU A 289 -2.88 13.32 0.29
C LEU A 289 -2.48 12.58 -0.99
N THR A 290 -2.08 13.32 -2.03
CA THR A 290 -1.79 12.73 -3.35
C THR A 290 -0.42 13.17 -3.86
N SER A 291 0.53 12.23 -3.93
CA SER A 291 1.92 12.47 -4.38
C SER A 291 2.66 13.57 -3.61
N VAL A 292 2.62 13.50 -2.28
CA VAL A 292 3.27 14.49 -1.40
C VAL A 292 4.44 13.86 -0.63
N ALA A 293 5.57 14.56 -0.61
CA ALA A 293 6.69 14.34 0.30
C ALA A 293 6.54 15.26 1.51
N ILE A 294 6.54 14.67 2.70
CA ILE A 294 6.41 15.36 3.97
C ILE A 294 7.68 15.11 4.79
N ASP A 295 8.26 16.18 5.31
CA ASP A 295 9.38 16.19 6.26
C ASP A 295 9.00 17.04 7.49
N ALA A 296 9.08 16.46 8.68
CA ALA A 296 8.73 17.10 9.95
C ALA A 296 9.36 16.37 11.14
N GLN A 297 9.33 16.98 12.33
CA GLN A 297 9.65 16.27 13.57
C GLN A 297 8.59 15.22 13.94
N ASN A 298 7.33 15.65 13.99
CA ASN A 298 6.16 14.78 14.11
C ASN A 298 5.17 15.10 12.99
N ILE A 299 4.53 14.06 12.46
CA ILE A 299 3.44 14.18 11.49
C ILE A 299 2.16 13.73 12.18
N ASP A 300 1.19 14.62 12.32
CA ASP A 300 -0.11 14.35 12.94
C ASP A 300 -1.24 14.72 11.97
N ALA A 301 -1.82 13.72 11.31
CA ALA A 301 -2.90 13.92 10.34
C ALA A 301 -4.20 13.30 10.86
N ARG A 302 -5.22 14.14 11.08
CA ARG A 302 -6.50 13.75 11.70
C ARG A 302 -7.69 14.09 10.81
N SER A 303 -8.38 13.05 10.35
CA SER A 303 -9.60 13.13 9.56
C SER A 303 -10.79 12.61 10.37
N ARG A 304 -11.86 13.41 10.47
CA ARG A 304 -13.15 12.94 11.01
C ARG A 304 -13.90 12.02 10.02
N GLY A 305 -13.48 11.99 8.75
CA GLY A 305 -13.97 11.12 7.70
C GLY A 305 -12.98 9.98 7.37
N LEU A 306 -12.84 9.68 6.08
CA LEU A 306 -11.79 8.83 5.52
C LEU A 306 -10.46 9.60 5.46
N LEU A 307 -9.35 8.92 5.71
CA LEU A 307 -8.01 9.42 5.38
C LEU A 307 -7.43 8.60 4.23
N LYS A 308 -7.21 9.22 3.08
CA LYS A 308 -6.73 8.57 1.87
C LYS A 308 -5.35 9.09 1.45
N LEU A 309 -4.40 8.20 1.24
CA LEU A 309 -3.08 8.50 0.69
C LEU A 309 -2.95 7.80 -0.67
N ASP A 310 -2.91 8.59 -1.74
CA ASP A 310 -2.96 8.10 -3.13
C ASP A 310 -1.78 8.63 -3.97
N ALA A 311 -1.66 8.16 -5.20
CA ALA A 311 -0.58 8.50 -6.12
C ALA A 311 -1.12 9.07 -7.43
N LEU A 312 -0.35 9.98 -8.04
CA LEU A 312 -0.49 10.38 -9.45
C LEU A 312 0.16 9.34 -10.35
N SER A 313 -0.26 9.29 -11.61
CA SER A 313 0.29 8.41 -12.62
C SER A 313 0.84 9.20 -13.81
N ASN A 314 1.97 8.76 -14.33
CA ASN A 314 2.62 9.26 -15.53
C ASN A 314 2.56 8.19 -16.60
N GLN A 315 2.19 8.60 -17.81
CA GLN A 315 2.22 7.75 -19.00
C GLN A 315 3.22 8.30 -20.00
N THR A 316 4.05 7.43 -20.55
CA THR A 316 4.99 7.77 -21.62
C THR A 316 4.86 6.78 -22.75
N GLU A 317 4.96 7.28 -23.97
CA GLU A 317 5.07 6.47 -25.18
C GLU A 317 6.25 7.00 -25.99
N THR A 318 7.17 6.11 -26.36
CA THR A 318 8.29 6.44 -27.23
C THR A 318 8.33 5.48 -28.40
N GLN A 319 8.71 6.00 -29.57
CA GLN A 319 8.89 5.22 -30.77
C GLN A 319 10.26 5.55 -31.36
N ARG A 320 11.03 4.51 -31.68
CA ARG A 320 12.39 4.65 -32.22
C ARG A 320 12.78 3.45 -33.06
N GLN A 321 13.83 3.63 -33.86
CA GLN A 321 14.51 2.53 -34.52
C GLN A 321 15.19 1.62 -33.47
N ALA A 322 15.21 0.32 -33.74
CA ALA A 322 16.04 -0.62 -33.01
C ALA A 322 17.52 -0.22 -33.12
N SER A 323 18.26 -0.42 -32.03
CA SER A 323 19.70 -0.20 -31.98
C SER A 323 20.44 -1.53 -31.80
N ALA A 324 21.74 -1.55 -32.06
CA ALA A 324 22.57 -2.75 -31.88
C ALA A 324 22.70 -3.20 -30.42
N ASP A 325 22.40 -2.31 -29.45
CA ASP A 325 22.50 -2.59 -28.02
C ASP A 325 21.25 -3.30 -27.44
N GLU A 326 20.25 -3.58 -28.28
CA GLU A 326 19.03 -4.28 -27.85
C GLU A 326 19.27 -5.79 -27.75
N HIS A 327 19.02 -6.35 -26.56
CA HIS A 327 19.28 -7.78 -26.29
C HIS A 327 18.01 -8.60 -25.97
N TRP A 328 16.84 -7.97 -25.94
CA TRP A 328 15.57 -8.62 -25.54
C TRP A 328 14.77 -9.22 -26.72
N PHE A 329 15.21 -8.97 -27.95
CA PHE A 329 14.72 -9.64 -29.15
C PHE A 329 15.87 -9.92 -30.12
N THR A 330 15.62 -10.81 -31.06
CA THR A 330 16.50 -11.13 -32.19
C THR A 330 15.75 -10.95 -33.49
N LEU A 331 16.46 -10.48 -34.52
CA LEU A 331 15.94 -10.38 -35.87
C LEU A 331 16.42 -11.56 -36.73
N ALA A 332 15.60 -12.00 -37.67
CA ALA A 332 16.00 -12.97 -38.67
C ALA A 332 17.12 -12.41 -39.57
N ALA A 333 17.90 -13.30 -40.18
CA ALA A 333 18.98 -12.90 -41.07
C ALA A 333 18.46 -12.03 -42.23
N GLY A 334 19.07 -10.86 -42.43
CA GLY A 334 18.70 -9.90 -43.48
C GLY A 334 17.73 -8.81 -43.04
N GLU A 335 17.20 -8.86 -41.82
CA GLU A 335 16.32 -7.82 -41.26
C GLU A 335 17.13 -6.76 -40.50
N SER A 336 16.83 -5.48 -40.74
CA SER A 336 17.48 -4.33 -40.07
C SER A 336 16.53 -3.24 -39.58
N ASP A 337 15.32 -3.16 -40.13
CA ASP A 337 14.46 -1.97 -40.04
C ASP A 337 13.42 -2.05 -38.90
N ALA A 338 13.78 -2.71 -37.80
CA ALA A 338 12.87 -2.93 -36.68
C ALA A 338 12.55 -1.61 -35.95
N GLN A 339 11.26 -1.36 -35.72
CA GLN A 339 10.75 -0.26 -34.89
C GLN A 339 10.45 -0.77 -33.50
N ILE A 340 10.83 -0.01 -32.47
CA ILE A 340 10.47 -0.26 -31.09
C ILE A 340 9.47 0.80 -30.64
N THR A 341 8.37 0.35 -30.06
CA THR A 341 7.40 1.18 -29.32
C THR A 341 7.44 0.78 -27.85
N GLU A 342 7.79 1.71 -26.97
CA GLU A 342 7.80 1.51 -25.52
C GLU A 342 6.72 2.37 -24.88
N ARG A 343 5.85 1.75 -24.08
CA ARG A 343 4.85 2.43 -23.26
C ARG A 343 5.09 2.10 -21.80
N SER A 344 4.98 3.09 -20.92
CA SER A 344 4.99 2.84 -19.49
C SER A 344 3.95 3.67 -18.76
N LEU A 345 3.38 3.08 -17.72
CA LEU A 345 2.57 3.71 -16.70
C LEU A 345 3.34 3.60 -15.39
N THR A 346 3.72 4.73 -14.79
CA THR A 346 4.44 4.77 -13.52
C THR A 346 3.70 5.65 -12.53
N HIS A 347 3.64 5.26 -11.27
CA HIS A 347 3.02 6.05 -10.21
C HIS A 347 4.04 6.88 -9.44
N ILE A 348 3.57 7.94 -8.77
CA ILE A 348 4.37 8.74 -7.85
C ILE A 348 3.65 8.75 -6.51
N GLY A 349 4.19 7.97 -5.58
CA GLY A 349 3.64 7.80 -4.25
C GLY A 349 3.75 8.99 -3.30
N ASN A 350 3.22 8.79 -2.09
CA ASN A 350 3.48 9.67 -0.95
C ASN A 350 4.76 9.22 -0.21
N ARG A 351 5.47 10.16 0.39
CA ARG A 351 6.58 9.89 1.31
C ARG A 351 6.40 10.71 2.57
N LEU A 352 6.20 10.06 3.71
CA LEU A 352 6.09 10.69 5.01
C LEU A 352 7.35 10.35 5.80
N THR A 353 8.19 11.34 6.06
CA THR A 353 9.42 11.18 6.84
C THR A 353 9.30 12.03 8.10
N ALA A 354 9.28 11.38 9.25
CA ALA A 354 9.29 12.05 10.55
C ALA A 354 10.60 11.73 11.28
N THR A 355 11.14 12.67 12.05
CA THR A 355 12.31 12.37 12.91
C THR A 355 11.93 11.65 14.19
N ARG A 356 10.64 11.65 14.58
CA ARG A 356 10.11 10.92 15.74
C ARG A 356 8.87 10.08 15.40
N ASN A 357 7.73 10.74 15.25
CA ASN A 357 6.43 10.06 15.24
C ASN A 357 5.59 10.39 14.01
N VAL A 358 4.89 9.37 13.51
CA VAL A 358 3.81 9.51 12.53
C VAL A 358 2.51 9.02 13.15
N ARG A 359 1.53 9.91 13.26
CA ARG A 359 0.16 9.60 13.69
C ARG A 359 -0.80 9.89 12.54
N LEU A 360 -1.52 8.86 12.10
CA LEU A 360 -2.58 8.96 11.11
C LEU A 360 -3.90 8.52 11.73
N ASP A 361 -4.88 9.42 11.78
CA ASP A 361 -6.19 9.19 12.38
C ASP A 361 -7.27 9.38 11.32
N GLY A 362 -7.94 8.29 10.93
CA GLY A 362 -9.03 8.29 9.97
C GLY A 362 -10.26 7.67 10.61
N ARG A 363 -11.17 8.49 11.15
CA ARG A 363 -12.29 7.99 11.95
C ARG A 363 -13.14 6.96 11.20
N SER A 364 -13.35 7.14 9.89
CA SER A 364 -14.13 6.24 9.03
C SER A 364 -13.28 5.24 8.22
N GLY A 365 -11.96 5.22 8.42
CA GLY A 365 -11.02 4.32 7.77
C GLY A 365 -9.76 5.05 7.31
N ILE A 366 -8.72 4.28 6.99
CA ILE A 366 -7.51 4.76 6.33
C ILE A 366 -7.25 3.91 5.09
N GLU A 367 -7.05 4.54 3.94
CA GLU A 367 -6.70 3.88 2.68
C GLU A 367 -5.35 4.40 2.17
N MET A 368 -4.39 3.52 1.94
CA MET A 368 -3.07 3.90 1.44
C MET A 368 -2.63 3.01 0.28
N ALA A 369 -2.16 3.66 -0.79
CA ALA A 369 -1.52 3.00 -1.91
C ALA A 369 -0.23 3.75 -2.27
N ALA A 370 0.82 3.02 -2.65
CA ALA A 370 2.12 3.58 -3.02
C ALA A 370 2.62 4.63 -2.01
N THR A 371 2.55 4.32 -0.72
CA THR A 371 2.92 5.27 0.33
C THR A 371 4.09 4.73 1.13
N ARG A 372 5.17 5.53 1.28
CA ARG A 372 6.29 5.22 2.17
C ARG A 372 6.16 6.06 3.45
N ILE A 373 6.18 5.41 4.60
CA ILE A 373 6.21 6.03 5.93
C ILE A 373 7.51 5.64 6.61
N ASP A 374 8.23 6.62 7.12
CA ASP A 374 9.45 6.47 7.92
C ASP A 374 9.26 7.27 9.22
N GLY A 375 9.08 6.55 10.33
CA GLY A 375 8.83 7.09 11.67
C GLY A 375 9.65 6.31 12.71
N PRO A 376 10.91 6.69 12.96
CA PRO A 376 11.89 5.84 13.63
C PRO A 376 11.53 5.49 15.08
N GLU A 377 10.74 6.33 15.77
CA GLU A 377 10.22 6.01 17.10
C GLU A 377 8.87 5.29 17.01
N ASN A 378 7.85 5.94 16.47
CA ASN A 378 6.50 5.35 16.43
C ASN A 378 5.74 5.70 15.14
N VAL A 379 5.04 4.69 14.61
CA VAL A 379 4.02 4.85 13.57
C VAL A 379 2.68 4.31 14.12
N GLY A 380 1.73 5.20 14.36
CA GLY A 380 0.42 4.87 14.89
C GLY A 380 -0.69 5.23 13.91
N LEU A 381 -1.46 4.23 13.49
CA LEU A 381 -2.67 4.40 12.70
C LEU A 381 -3.89 4.18 13.60
N TYR A 382 -4.91 5.02 13.46
CA TYR A 382 -6.10 4.98 14.33
C TYR A 382 -7.37 5.14 13.50
N THR A 383 -8.37 4.30 13.79
CA THR A 383 -9.69 4.35 13.17
C THR A 383 -10.77 4.02 14.19
N VAL A 384 -11.97 4.59 14.05
CA VAL A 384 -13.13 4.19 14.87
C VAL A 384 -13.95 3.11 14.16
N ARG A 385 -14.07 3.22 12.83
CA ARG A 385 -14.72 2.25 11.93
C ARG A 385 -13.95 2.20 10.61
N GLY A 386 -14.20 1.20 9.78
CA GLY A 386 -13.60 1.07 8.44
C GLY A 386 -12.23 0.38 8.38
N GLY A 387 -11.46 0.40 9.46
CA GLY A 387 -10.15 -0.25 9.52
C GLY A 387 -9.11 0.40 8.58
N VAL A 388 -8.00 -0.29 8.36
CA VAL A 388 -6.91 0.18 7.51
C VAL A 388 -6.80 -0.67 6.25
N GLN A 389 -6.64 -0.07 5.08
CA GLN A 389 -6.35 -0.75 3.83
C GLN A 389 -4.98 -0.29 3.31
N LEU A 390 -4.02 -1.21 3.27
CA LEU A 390 -2.69 -0.98 2.70
C LEU A 390 -2.56 -1.77 1.40
N GLY A 391 -2.43 -1.07 0.29
CA GLY A 391 -2.27 -1.67 -1.03
C GLY A 391 -1.07 -1.09 -1.78
N ALA A 392 -1.13 -1.23 -3.09
CA ALA A 392 -0.10 -0.77 -4.01
C ALA A 392 -0.72 -0.11 -5.24
N LYS A 393 0.10 0.59 -6.01
CA LYS A 393 -0.23 0.99 -7.39
C LYS A 393 0.57 0.16 -8.38
N MET A 394 -0.09 -0.24 -9.46
CA MET A 394 0.48 -1.12 -10.48
C MET A 394 1.15 -0.30 -11.58
N ASP A 395 2.47 -0.34 -11.61
CA ASP A 395 3.28 0.17 -12.71
C ASP A 395 3.31 -0.85 -13.84
N GLN A 396 3.16 -0.39 -15.07
CA GLN A 396 3.03 -1.24 -16.25
C GLN A 396 4.06 -0.83 -17.30
N SER A 397 4.70 -1.82 -17.91
CA SER A 397 5.64 -1.61 -19.02
C SER A 397 5.25 -2.49 -20.19
N TRP A 398 5.12 -1.87 -21.37
CA TRP A 398 4.95 -2.55 -22.65
C TRP A 398 6.11 -2.20 -23.56
N ARG A 399 6.70 -3.20 -24.18
CA ARG A 399 7.65 -3.01 -25.28
C ARG A 399 7.21 -3.85 -26.45
N THR A 400 7.10 -3.23 -27.61
CA THR A 400 6.76 -3.92 -28.87
C THR A 400 7.85 -3.63 -29.87
N VAL A 401 8.44 -4.69 -30.42
CA VAL A 401 9.28 -4.60 -31.61
C VAL A 401 8.44 -5.00 -32.81
N ARG A 402 8.50 -4.21 -33.88
CA ARG A 402 7.80 -4.42 -35.13
C ARG A 402 8.78 -4.38 -36.29
N VAL A 403 8.73 -5.38 -37.14
CA VAL A 403 9.49 -5.43 -38.39
C VAL A 403 8.50 -5.20 -39.54
N PRO A 404 8.54 -4.02 -40.20
CA PRO A 404 7.60 -3.69 -41.26
C PRO A 404 7.77 -4.62 -42.48
N SER A 405 6.69 -4.84 -43.22
CA SER A 405 6.70 -5.60 -44.48
C SER A 405 6.16 -4.75 -45.63
N LEU A 406 6.79 -4.85 -46.81
CA LEU A 406 6.34 -4.16 -48.02
C LEU A 406 5.18 -4.91 -48.71
N ASP A 407 5.20 -6.24 -48.67
CA ASP A 407 4.33 -7.12 -49.47
C ASP A 407 3.42 -8.02 -48.60
N GLY A 408 3.34 -7.78 -47.29
CA GLY A 408 2.59 -8.62 -46.35
C GLY A 408 2.26 -7.93 -45.02
N SER A 409 1.83 -8.71 -44.02
CA SER A 409 1.60 -8.20 -42.66
C SER A 409 2.92 -7.97 -41.93
N ASP A 410 3.02 -6.87 -41.17
CA ASP A 410 4.12 -6.64 -40.24
C ASP A 410 4.28 -7.83 -39.28
N ASP A 411 5.52 -8.17 -38.94
CA ASP A 411 5.80 -9.12 -37.86
C ASP A 411 6.11 -8.34 -36.58
N SER A 412 5.64 -8.84 -35.43
CA SER A 412 5.88 -8.16 -34.17
C SER A 412 5.99 -9.12 -33.00
N ALA A 413 6.78 -8.69 -32.02
CA ALA A 413 6.88 -9.34 -30.72
C ALA A 413 6.75 -8.29 -29.62
N SER A 414 6.11 -8.64 -28.52
CA SER A 414 5.85 -7.72 -27.42
C SER A 414 6.06 -8.36 -26.06
N THR A 415 6.49 -7.52 -25.12
CA THR A 415 6.61 -7.85 -23.70
C THR A 415 5.70 -6.92 -22.91
N TYR A 416 5.03 -7.48 -21.92
CA TYR A 416 4.23 -6.78 -20.93
C TYR A 416 4.68 -7.21 -19.55
N THR A 417 4.97 -6.27 -18.67
CA THR A 417 5.35 -6.55 -17.28
C THR A 417 4.64 -5.59 -16.34
N GLU A 418 4.02 -6.15 -15.31
CA GLU A 418 3.49 -5.44 -14.16
C GLU A 418 4.53 -5.44 -13.02
N THR A 419 4.68 -4.29 -12.37
CA THR A 419 5.43 -4.09 -11.12
C THR A 419 4.60 -3.18 -10.21
N ALA A 420 4.93 -3.04 -8.92
CA ALA A 420 4.11 -2.20 -8.06
C ALA A 420 4.92 -1.34 -7.08
N GLN A 421 4.38 -0.14 -6.87
CA GLN A 421 4.73 0.72 -5.75
C GLN A 421 3.84 0.34 -4.58
N ALA A 422 4.36 -0.57 -3.76
CA ALA A 422 3.70 -1.02 -2.55
C ALA A 422 3.77 0.03 -1.44
N THR A 423 2.79 0.00 -0.55
CA THR A 423 2.87 0.73 0.71
C THR A 423 3.93 0.11 1.61
N HIS A 424 4.81 0.95 2.13
CA HIS A 424 5.92 0.58 3.01
C HIS A 424 5.87 1.40 4.30
N ILE A 425 5.84 0.74 5.44
CA ILE A 425 5.87 1.37 6.76
C ILE A 425 7.12 0.92 7.50
N GLU A 426 7.92 1.87 7.95
CA GLU A 426 9.10 1.64 8.76
C GLU A 426 8.99 2.46 10.04
N GLY A 427 9.16 1.81 11.19
CA GLY A 427 9.19 2.52 12.46
C GLY A 427 9.69 1.71 13.65
N GLY A 428 9.78 2.37 14.81
CA GLY A 428 10.15 1.73 16.05
C GLY A 428 9.05 0.80 16.56
N THR A 429 8.01 1.41 17.11
CA THR A 429 6.72 0.77 17.40
C THR A 429 5.76 1.04 16.25
N VAL A 430 5.14 0.00 15.72
CA VAL A 430 4.12 0.11 14.67
C VAL A 430 2.79 -0.41 15.22
N SER A 431 1.77 0.45 15.30
CA SER A 431 0.44 0.11 15.81
C SER A 431 -0.64 0.42 14.77
N LEU A 432 -1.43 -0.59 14.42
CA LEU A 432 -2.54 -0.49 13.48
C LEU A 432 -3.81 -1.07 14.10
N PRO A 433 -5.00 -0.56 13.76
CA PRO A 433 -6.23 -1.29 13.96
C PRO A 433 -6.26 -2.52 13.03
N THR A 434 -7.38 -3.24 13.03
CA THR A 434 -7.63 -4.31 12.04
C THR A 434 -7.44 -3.80 10.62
N ALA A 435 -6.72 -4.58 9.82
CA ALA A 435 -6.23 -4.12 8.54
C ALA A 435 -6.38 -5.16 7.43
N THR A 436 -6.53 -4.66 6.20
CA THR A 436 -6.36 -5.41 4.95
C THR A 436 -5.05 -4.99 4.32
N LEU A 437 -4.09 -5.92 4.27
CA LEU A 437 -2.74 -5.70 3.75
C LEU A 437 -2.59 -6.52 2.46
N LEU A 438 -2.35 -5.86 1.33
CA LEU A 438 -2.19 -6.50 0.02
C LEU A 438 -0.85 -6.07 -0.61
N GLY A 439 0.13 -6.97 -0.59
CA GLY A 439 1.49 -6.71 -1.04
C GLY A 439 2.23 -5.61 -0.27
N ALA A 440 1.78 -5.27 0.95
CA ALA A 440 2.37 -4.22 1.77
C ALA A 440 3.58 -4.71 2.56
N THR A 441 4.52 -3.82 2.87
CA THR A 441 5.68 -4.13 3.71
C THR A 441 5.64 -3.30 4.99
N ILE A 442 5.77 -3.93 6.15
CA ILE A 442 5.81 -3.27 7.46
C ILE A 442 7.04 -3.78 8.22
N ASN A 443 7.91 -2.87 8.62
CA ASN A 443 9.12 -3.15 9.38
C ASN A 443 9.04 -2.43 10.73
N ALA A 444 9.18 -3.17 11.82
CA ALA A 444 9.20 -2.64 13.18
C ALA A 444 10.48 -3.06 13.92
N THR A 445 11.14 -2.11 14.60
CA THR A 445 12.36 -2.41 15.36
C THR A 445 12.13 -2.70 16.85
N HIS A 446 11.02 -2.24 17.43
CA HIS A 446 10.68 -2.42 18.85
C HIS A 446 9.48 -3.34 19.08
N SER A 447 8.36 -3.08 18.40
CA SER A 447 7.16 -3.91 18.45
C SER A 447 6.22 -3.62 17.28
N MET A 448 5.45 -4.64 16.89
CA MET A 448 4.37 -4.50 15.92
C MET A 448 3.09 -5.04 16.54
N ASP A 449 2.04 -4.22 16.57
CA ASP A 449 0.72 -4.59 17.07
C ASP A 449 -0.35 -4.21 16.06
N ILE A 450 -1.13 -5.20 15.62
CA ILE A 450 -2.22 -5.02 14.65
C ILE A 450 -3.46 -5.64 15.27
N GLY A 451 -4.43 -4.83 15.67
CA GLY A 451 -5.67 -5.38 16.20
C GLY A 451 -6.76 -4.39 16.62
N GLY A 452 -7.96 -4.92 16.84
CA GLY A 452 -9.17 -4.15 17.08
C GLY A 452 -10.45 -4.98 16.93
N ALA A 453 -11.61 -4.32 16.85
CA ALA A 453 -12.93 -4.98 16.90
C ALA A 453 -13.38 -5.68 15.59
N GLY A 454 -12.47 -6.05 14.70
CA GLY A 454 -12.76 -6.54 13.35
C GLY A 454 -11.83 -7.65 12.85
N ALA A 455 -11.99 -8.01 11.58
CA ALA A 455 -11.18 -9.02 10.91
C ALA A 455 -9.92 -8.41 10.27
N THR A 456 -8.82 -9.16 10.26
CA THR A 456 -7.57 -8.79 9.61
C THR A 456 -7.31 -9.70 8.40
N HIS A 457 -6.96 -9.13 7.26
CA HIS A 457 -6.57 -9.88 6.07
C HIS A 457 -5.15 -9.49 5.65
N ILE A 458 -4.28 -10.49 5.48
CA ILE A 458 -2.91 -10.29 5.02
C ILE A 458 -2.73 -11.16 3.77
N GLY A 459 -2.79 -10.53 2.61
CA GLY A 459 -2.75 -11.19 1.32
C GLY A 459 -1.55 -10.76 0.49
N SER A 460 -1.23 -11.58 -0.50
CA SER A 460 -0.33 -11.21 -1.58
C SER A 460 -1.03 -10.33 -2.62
N LEU A 461 -0.23 -9.67 -3.45
CA LEU A 461 -0.67 -8.90 -4.61
C LEU A 461 -0.31 -9.65 -5.89
N ASP A 462 -1.28 -9.83 -6.79
CA ASP A 462 -1.07 -10.52 -8.06
C ASP A 462 -0.44 -9.60 -9.12
N PHE A 463 0.47 -10.15 -9.91
CA PHE A 463 1.17 -9.51 -11.02
C PHE A 463 1.09 -10.35 -12.27
N LYS A 464 1.13 -9.70 -13.43
CA LYS A 464 1.16 -10.35 -14.73
C LYS A 464 2.43 -10.00 -15.51
N ARG A 465 3.05 -11.02 -16.10
CA ARG A 465 4.05 -10.88 -17.17
C ARG A 465 3.56 -11.63 -18.41
N THR A 466 3.66 -11.00 -19.57
CA THR A 466 3.28 -11.61 -20.84
C THR A 466 4.34 -11.38 -21.90
N LEU A 467 4.70 -12.43 -22.62
CA LEU A 467 5.54 -12.40 -23.81
C LEU A 467 4.69 -12.90 -24.96
N THR A 468 4.55 -12.11 -26.02
CA THR A 468 3.72 -12.43 -27.18
C THR A 468 4.53 -12.28 -28.46
N GLN A 469 4.40 -13.21 -29.38
CA GLN A 469 5.04 -13.12 -30.70
C GLN A 469 4.18 -13.80 -31.77
N GLY A 470 4.43 -13.45 -33.04
CA GLY A 470 3.67 -13.95 -34.18
C GLY A 470 3.61 -15.49 -34.28
N THR A 471 2.49 -16.00 -34.79
CA THR A 471 2.24 -17.44 -34.97
C THR A 471 2.74 -18.00 -36.32
N GLY A 472 3.27 -17.11 -37.19
CA GLY A 472 3.74 -17.40 -38.54
C GLY A 472 5.26 -17.61 -38.67
N ALA A 473 5.81 -17.41 -39.89
CA ALA A 473 7.25 -17.41 -40.12
C ALA A 473 7.87 -16.18 -39.45
N ARG A 474 8.74 -16.40 -38.46
CA ARG A 474 9.23 -15.35 -37.55
C ARG A 474 10.39 -14.57 -38.17
N ARG A 475 10.18 -13.27 -38.38
CA ARG A 475 11.20 -12.26 -38.70
C ARG A 475 11.75 -11.62 -37.43
N VAL A 476 10.99 -11.64 -36.33
CA VAL A 476 11.42 -11.21 -35.01
C VAL A 476 11.05 -12.25 -33.95
N SER A 477 11.88 -12.41 -32.93
CA SER A 477 11.64 -13.35 -31.82
C SER A 477 12.19 -12.79 -30.51
N LEU A 478 11.52 -13.06 -29.39
CA LEU A 478 11.97 -12.64 -28.07
C LEU A 478 13.05 -13.58 -27.54
N THR A 479 14.10 -13.02 -26.93
CA THR A 479 15.25 -13.79 -26.43
C THR A 479 14.87 -14.75 -25.29
N ASP A 480 13.90 -14.36 -24.45
CA ASP A 480 13.41 -15.14 -23.30
C ASP A 480 12.39 -16.24 -23.69
N THR A 481 12.14 -16.45 -24.98
CA THR A 481 11.14 -17.41 -25.46
C THR A 481 11.76 -18.48 -26.34
N LEU A 482 11.12 -19.65 -26.39
CA LEU A 482 11.51 -20.69 -27.33
C LEU A 482 10.93 -20.41 -28.72
N ALA A 483 11.61 -20.91 -29.75
CA ALA A 483 11.25 -20.72 -31.17
C ALA A 483 9.84 -21.22 -31.54
N HIS A 484 9.18 -21.98 -30.65
CA HIS A 484 7.86 -22.56 -30.86
C HIS A 484 6.78 -21.99 -29.94
N GLU A 485 7.07 -20.98 -29.12
CA GLU A 485 6.10 -20.38 -28.18
C GLU A 485 5.49 -19.10 -28.77
N ALA A 486 4.18 -19.00 -28.95
CA ALA A 486 3.52 -17.76 -29.37
C ALA A 486 3.14 -16.85 -28.21
N LEU A 487 2.81 -17.44 -27.06
CA LEU A 487 2.43 -16.72 -25.86
C LEU A 487 3.07 -17.40 -24.64
N GLN A 488 3.65 -16.60 -23.75
CA GLN A 488 3.97 -16.99 -22.39
C GLN A 488 3.31 -15.99 -21.45
N GLU A 489 2.34 -16.43 -20.66
CA GLU A 489 1.71 -15.65 -19.59
C GLU A 489 2.11 -16.25 -18.23
N ARG A 490 2.60 -15.40 -17.31
CA ARG A 490 2.84 -15.77 -15.92
C ARG A 490 2.11 -14.81 -15.00
N ARG A 491 1.41 -15.37 -14.01
CA ARG A 491 0.76 -14.63 -12.94
C ARG A 491 1.41 -15.01 -11.62
N TYR A 492 2.19 -14.11 -11.07
CA TYR A 492 2.97 -14.35 -9.87
C TYR A 492 2.53 -13.40 -8.77
N GLN A 493 2.85 -13.73 -7.53
CA GLN A 493 2.37 -12.99 -6.37
C GLN A 493 3.51 -12.30 -5.62
N ARG A 494 3.30 -11.07 -5.17
CA ARG A 494 4.17 -10.40 -4.19
C ARG A 494 3.55 -10.52 -2.80
N PRO A 495 4.24 -11.15 -1.84
CA PRO A 495 3.72 -11.32 -0.50
C PRO A 495 3.56 -9.98 0.22
N SER A 496 2.57 -9.87 1.11
CA SER A 496 2.69 -8.91 2.21
C SER A 496 3.79 -9.38 3.17
N GLN A 497 4.61 -8.45 3.65
CA GLN A 497 5.77 -8.72 4.50
C GLN A 497 5.67 -7.94 5.81
N LEU A 498 5.61 -8.65 6.93
CA LEU A 498 5.63 -8.06 8.27
C LEU A 498 6.88 -8.55 9.00
N GLN A 499 7.79 -7.63 9.31
CA GLN A 499 9.11 -7.97 9.86
C GLN A 499 9.37 -7.22 11.17
N ALA A 500 9.69 -7.98 12.22
CA ALA A 500 10.06 -7.48 13.53
C ALA A 500 11.19 -8.37 14.12
N PRO A 501 12.36 -8.46 13.46
CA PRO A 501 13.34 -9.54 13.69
C PRO A 501 13.83 -9.65 15.14
N ASN A 502 13.91 -8.53 15.86
CA ASN A 502 14.36 -8.48 17.25
C ASN A 502 13.22 -8.15 18.24
N ALA A 503 11.98 -8.16 17.77
CA ALA A 503 10.81 -7.60 18.44
C ALA A 503 9.61 -8.55 18.38
N SER A 504 8.55 -8.24 19.11
CA SER A 504 7.32 -9.04 19.07
C SER A 504 6.34 -8.52 18.01
N LEU A 505 5.72 -9.45 17.29
CA LEU A 505 4.55 -9.22 16.44
C LEU A 505 3.30 -9.77 17.14
N SER A 506 2.33 -8.90 17.39
CA SER A 506 1.04 -9.19 18.01
C SER A 506 -0.08 -8.88 17.03
N LEU A 507 -0.92 -9.88 16.76
CA LEU A 507 -2.08 -9.79 15.88
C LEU A 507 -3.30 -10.24 16.65
N HIS A 508 -4.33 -9.39 16.75
CA HIS A 508 -5.53 -9.72 17.52
C HIS A 508 -6.82 -9.11 16.97
N GLY A 509 -7.96 -9.73 17.27
CA GLY A 509 -9.27 -9.24 16.80
C GLY A 509 -10.31 -10.34 16.69
N THR A 510 -11.24 -10.24 15.74
CA THR A 510 -12.30 -11.24 15.57
C THR A 510 -11.86 -12.43 14.74
N GLU A 511 -11.19 -12.20 13.60
CA GLU A 511 -10.72 -13.24 12.68
C GLU A 511 -9.46 -12.77 11.98
N ILE A 512 -8.67 -13.71 11.47
CA ILE A 512 -7.54 -13.42 10.60
C ILE A 512 -7.46 -14.40 9.44
N ARG A 513 -7.12 -13.88 8.26
CA ARG A 513 -6.78 -14.69 7.08
C ARG A 513 -5.46 -14.22 6.48
N ILE A 514 -4.47 -15.10 6.47
CA ILE A 514 -3.13 -14.90 5.88
C ILE A 514 -3.04 -15.75 4.60
N VAL A 515 -2.70 -15.14 3.46
CA VAL A 515 -2.62 -15.80 2.15
C VAL A 515 -1.34 -15.40 1.42
N GLY A 516 -0.54 -16.38 1.01
CA GLY A 516 0.71 -16.19 0.27
C GLY A 516 1.63 -15.10 0.83
N SER A 517 1.71 -14.97 2.17
CA SER A 517 2.34 -13.82 2.84
C SER A 517 3.43 -14.24 3.85
N GLN A 518 4.27 -13.29 4.25
CA GLN A 518 5.45 -13.54 5.09
C GLN A 518 5.40 -12.71 6.37
N LEU A 519 5.35 -13.39 7.52
CA LEU A 519 5.42 -12.81 8.86
C LEU A 519 6.67 -13.35 9.55
N SER A 520 7.55 -12.46 10.03
CA SER A 520 8.77 -12.85 10.73
C SER A 520 9.02 -11.94 11.93
N ALA A 521 9.18 -12.51 13.12
CA ALA A 521 9.50 -11.75 14.31
C ALA A 521 10.32 -12.57 15.32
N LYS A 522 10.75 -11.95 16.43
CA LYS A 522 11.29 -12.70 17.56
C LYS A 522 10.20 -13.59 18.17
N ASP A 523 9.09 -12.97 18.55
CA ASP A 523 7.89 -13.65 19.04
C ASP A 523 6.71 -13.27 18.13
N VAL A 524 5.93 -14.26 17.70
CA VAL A 524 4.70 -14.04 16.93
C VAL A 524 3.51 -14.53 17.75
N ARG A 525 2.54 -13.65 17.99
CA ARG A 525 1.30 -13.97 18.73
C ARG A 525 0.09 -13.64 17.88
N LEU A 526 -0.70 -14.65 17.53
CA LEU A 526 -2.00 -14.51 16.87
C LEU A 526 -3.09 -14.84 17.90
N GLN A 527 -3.95 -13.88 18.26
CA GLN A 527 -4.99 -14.05 19.28
C GLN A 527 -6.35 -13.55 18.78
N PHE A 528 -7.23 -14.45 18.39
CA PHE A 528 -8.51 -14.09 17.75
C PHE A 528 -9.70 -14.75 18.45
N ASP A 529 -10.80 -14.00 18.57
CA ASP A 529 -12.10 -14.49 19.08
C ASP A 529 -12.97 -15.07 17.94
N GLY A 530 -12.32 -15.87 17.09
CA GLY A 530 -12.86 -16.50 15.89
C GLY A 530 -11.76 -17.21 15.11
N THR A 531 -12.03 -17.48 13.83
CA THR A 531 -11.16 -18.31 12.98
C THR A 531 -9.82 -17.65 12.66
N VAL A 532 -8.74 -18.44 12.73
CA VAL A 532 -7.41 -18.12 12.22
C VAL A 532 -7.13 -18.99 11.00
N ALA A 533 -7.07 -18.39 9.82
CA ALA A 533 -6.77 -19.09 8.56
C ALA A 533 -5.42 -18.68 7.98
N ILE A 534 -4.57 -19.66 7.68
CA ILE A 534 -3.23 -19.47 7.09
C ILE A 534 -3.11 -20.36 5.85
N GLU A 535 -3.11 -19.75 4.68
CA GLU A 535 -3.27 -20.44 3.41
C GLU A 535 -2.14 -20.07 2.45
N GLY A 536 -1.74 -21.02 1.61
CA GLY A 536 -0.92 -20.72 0.45
C GLY A 536 -1.71 -19.90 -0.56
N GLY A 537 -1.02 -18.97 -1.23
CA GLY A 537 -1.50 -18.35 -2.45
C GLY A 537 -1.25 -19.26 -3.67
N SER A 538 -1.47 -18.73 -4.87
CA SER A 538 -1.28 -19.48 -6.12
C SER A 538 -0.59 -18.65 -7.18
N GLU A 539 0.32 -19.28 -7.92
CA GLU A 539 0.92 -18.73 -9.13
C GLU A 539 0.50 -19.58 -10.33
N ASP A 540 0.11 -18.90 -11.41
CA ASP A 540 -0.32 -19.51 -12.66
C ASP A 540 0.68 -19.22 -13.78
N ALA A 541 0.94 -20.22 -14.63
CA ALA A 541 1.68 -20.04 -15.88
C ALA A 541 0.89 -20.66 -17.02
N ARG A 542 0.90 -20.00 -18.18
CA ARG A 542 0.33 -20.51 -19.43
C ARG A 542 1.29 -20.29 -20.59
N ILE A 543 1.46 -21.32 -21.41
CA ILE A 543 2.28 -21.26 -22.62
C ILE A 543 1.44 -21.76 -23.79
N GLU A 544 1.27 -20.92 -24.81
CA GLU A 544 0.68 -21.32 -26.07
C GLU A 544 1.76 -21.51 -27.13
N GLY A 545 1.71 -22.65 -27.81
CA GLY A 545 2.58 -23.01 -28.90
C GLY A 545 2.12 -22.48 -30.24
N ALA A 546 3.09 -22.19 -31.10
CA ALA A 546 2.89 -21.89 -32.51
C ALA A 546 3.85 -22.69 -33.40
N ARG A 547 3.72 -22.46 -34.71
CA ARG A 547 4.48 -23.13 -35.76
C ARG A 547 5.98 -22.83 -35.60
N PRO A 548 6.86 -23.83 -35.37
CA PRO A 548 8.27 -23.57 -35.10
C PRO A 548 9.07 -23.10 -36.33
N ALA A 549 8.62 -23.44 -37.55
CA ALA A 549 9.21 -22.97 -38.81
C ALA A 549 8.21 -23.05 -39.98
N ALA A 550 8.43 -22.24 -41.03
CA ALA A 550 7.59 -22.22 -42.24
C ALA A 550 7.50 -23.60 -42.94
N GLN A 551 8.51 -24.45 -42.78
CA GLN A 551 8.58 -25.80 -43.36
C GLN A 551 7.94 -26.89 -42.49
N GLN A 552 7.57 -26.61 -41.23
CA GLN A 552 6.97 -27.59 -40.32
C GLN A 552 5.44 -27.47 -40.30
N PHE A 553 4.73 -28.56 -39.98
CA PHE A 553 3.27 -28.55 -39.87
C PHE A 553 2.81 -27.73 -38.66
N GLN A 554 1.65 -27.06 -38.78
CA GLN A 554 1.05 -26.31 -37.68
C GLN A 554 0.64 -27.28 -36.56
N ARG A 555 1.32 -27.17 -35.41
CA ARG A 555 0.98 -27.86 -34.16
C ARG A 555 0.65 -26.78 -33.14
N SER A 556 -0.48 -26.92 -32.47
CA SER A 556 -0.86 -26.05 -31.36
C SER A 556 -0.72 -26.83 -30.07
N PHE A 557 -0.03 -26.27 -29.09
CA PHE A 557 -0.10 -26.76 -27.72
C PHE A 557 -0.51 -25.63 -26.79
N ASP A 558 -1.17 -25.98 -25.70
CA ASP A 558 -1.49 -25.10 -24.59
C ASP A 558 -1.05 -25.84 -23.33
N ARG A 559 -0.17 -25.24 -22.54
CA ARG A 559 0.26 -25.76 -21.24
C ARG A 559 -0.15 -24.77 -20.18
N SER A 560 -0.77 -25.25 -19.12
CA SER A 560 -1.05 -24.45 -17.92
C SER A 560 -0.46 -25.13 -16.69
N ALA A 561 0.03 -24.33 -15.76
CA ALA A 561 0.51 -24.79 -14.46
C ALA A 561 0.00 -23.85 -13.38
N GLN A 562 -0.48 -24.42 -12.28
CA GLN A 562 -0.86 -23.74 -11.05
C GLN A 562 -0.03 -24.33 -9.92
N SER A 563 0.70 -23.48 -9.21
CA SER A 563 1.62 -23.85 -8.13
C SER A 563 1.29 -23.10 -6.85
N ASN A 564 1.63 -23.68 -5.70
CA ASN A 564 1.36 -23.08 -4.40
C ASN A 564 2.43 -22.06 -4.00
N VAL A 565 2.01 -20.86 -3.58
CA VAL A 565 2.89 -19.85 -2.98
C VAL A 565 2.66 -19.86 -1.47
N ALA A 566 3.51 -20.55 -0.71
CA ALA A 566 3.26 -20.78 0.71
C ALA A 566 3.21 -19.48 1.54
N SER A 567 2.32 -19.43 2.52
CA SER A 567 2.45 -18.47 3.61
C SER A 567 3.51 -18.93 4.59
N PHE A 568 4.33 -18.00 5.07
CA PHE A 568 5.36 -18.23 6.07
C PHE A 568 5.06 -17.40 7.32
N VAL A 569 4.91 -18.06 8.47
CA VAL A 569 4.85 -17.41 9.78
C VAL A 569 5.98 -17.96 10.63
N GLN A 570 6.98 -17.13 10.89
CA GLN A 570 8.22 -17.52 11.52
C GLN A 570 8.49 -16.69 12.78
N ALA A 571 8.78 -17.39 13.88
CA ALA A 571 9.27 -16.80 15.11
C ALA A 571 10.67 -17.34 15.43
N THR A 572 11.63 -16.48 15.76
CA THR A 572 12.95 -16.95 16.23
C THR A 572 12.88 -17.56 17.63
N ASP A 573 11.93 -17.13 18.46
CA ASP A 573 11.62 -17.69 19.78
C ASP A 573 10.30 -18.46 19.72
N THR A 574 9.16 -17.81 20.02
CA THR A 574 7.87 -18.49 20.16
C THR A 574 6.87 -18.02 19.13
N LEU A 575 6.26 -18.98 18.42
CA LEU A 575 5.04 -18.77 17.64
C LEU A 575 3.86 -19.29 18.46
N ALA A 576 2.93 -18.40 18.83
CA ALA A 576 1.73 -18.73 19.56
C ALA A 576 0.48 -18.31 18.77
N ILE A 577 -0.41 -19.27 18.51
CA ILE A 577 -1.69 -19.08 17.84
C ILE A 577 -2.80 -19.48 18.81
N ARG A 578 -3.75 -18.59 19.03
CA ARG A 578 -4.92 -18.82 19.87
C ARG A 578 -6.19 -18.38 19.15
N ALA A 579 -7.11 -19.32 18.94
CA ALA A 579 -8.46 -19.08 18.43
C ALA A 579 -9.48 -19.41 19.53
N ARG A 580 -10.27 -18.43 19.95
CA ARG A 580 -11.31 -18.58 20.97
C ARG A 580 -12.68 -18.58 20.33
N ARG A 581 -13.57 -19.41 20.84
CA ARG A 581 -14.96 -19.43 20.40
C ARG A 581 -15.66 -18.18 20.92
N SER A 582 -16.46 -17.56 20.06
CA SER A 582 -17.40 -16.52 20.47
C SER A 582 -18.83 -16.97 20.20
N THR A 583 -19.83 -16.18 20.60
CA THR A 583 -21.25 -16.52 20.44
C THR A 583 -21.64 -16.82 18.98
N PHE A 584 -20.93 -16.23 18.01
CA PHE A 584 -21.27 -16.27 16.59
C PHE A 584 -20.14 -16.79 15.69
N ARG A 585 -18.96 -17.11 16.24
CA ARG A 585 -17.79 -17.54 15.45
C ARG A 585 -17.12 -18.73 16.11
N GLU A 586 -16.72 -19.68 15.26
CA GLU A 586 -15.90 -20.80 15.69
C GLU A 586 -14.48 -20.31 16.02
N GLY A 587 -13.91 -20.81 17.11
CA GLY A 587 -12.52 -20.61 17.48
C GLY A 587 -11.62 -21.66 16.83
N SER A 588 -11.67 -21.76 15.50
CA SER A 588 -10.93 -22.77 14.72
C SER A 588 -9.62 -22.22 14.13
N VAL A 589 -8.64 -23.10 13.90
CA VAL A 589 -7.39 -22.77 13.20
C VAL A 589 -7.28 -23.63 11.94
N SER A 590 -7.05 -23.03 10.77
CA SER A 590 -6.77 -23.74 9.53
C SER A 590 -5.39 -23.36 8.96
N VAL A 591 -4.64 -24.36 8.49
CA VAL A 591 -3.34 -24.20 7.84
C VAL A 591 -3.33 -25.03 6.56
N SER A 592 -3.16 -24.40 5.41
CA SER A 592 -3.11 -25.09 4.10
C SER A 592 -1.94 -24.61 3.26
N GLY A 593 -1.16 -25.54 2.70
CA GLY A 593 0.01 -25.25 1.87
C GLY A 593 1.01 -24.25 2.46
N SER A 594 1.16 -24.22 3.80
CA SER A 594 1.83 -23.13 4.52
C SER A 594 2.80 -23.61 5.60
N HIS A 595 3.73 -22.75 6.02
CA HIS A 595 4.79 -23.07 6.97
C HIS A 595 4.70 -22.20 8.24
N LEU A 596 4.59 -22.87 9.40
CA LEU A 596 4.59 -22.26 10.72
C LEU A 596 5.83 -22.72 11.48
N LEU A 597 6.76 -21.79 11.73
CA LEU A 597 8.09 -22.11 12.25
C LEU A 597 8.39 -21.37 13.56
N GLY A 598 8.93 -22.08 14.55
CA GLY A 598 9.32 -21.52 15.86
C GLY A 598 10.66 -22.04 16.34
N GLY A 599 11.55 -21.16 16.80
CA GLY A 599 12.88 -21.57 17.28
C GLY A 599 12.85 -22.29 18.64
N LYS A 600 12.04 -21.82 19.59
CA LYS A 600 11.87 -22.43 20.93
C LYS A 600 10.56 -23.19 21.07
N ALA A 601 9.48 -22.67 20.52
CA ALA A 601 8.20 -23.37 20.54
C ALA A 601 7.25 -22.89 19.43
N VAL A 602 6.42 -23.82 18.97
CA VAL A 602 5.19 -23.53 18.21
C VAL A 602 4.02 -24.02 19.05
N ILE A 603 3.09 -23.13 19.37
CA ILE A 603 1.91 -23.40 20.21
C ILE A 603 0.67 -23.02 19.42
N VAL A 604 -0.20 -23.98 19.13
CA VAL A 604 -1.48 -23.77 18.46
C VAL A 604 -2.59 -24.21 19.40
N ASN A 605 -3.49 -23.30 19.75
CA ASN A 605 -4.62 -23.58 20.64
C ASN A 605 -5.93 -23.07 20.03
N ALA A 606 -6.82 -24.00 19.69
CA ALA A 606 -8.16 -23.72 19.19
C ALA A 606 -9.22 -24.25 20.17
N GLU A 607 -10.23 -23.44 20.50
CA GLU A 607 -11.36 -23.91 21.30
C GLU A 607 -12.32 -24.81 20.51
N ASP A 608 -12.29 -24.72 19.18
CA ASP A 608 -13.01 -25.58 18.25
C ASP A 608 -12.06 -26.57 17.58
N ASN A 609 -11.75 -26.37 16.29
CA ASN A 609 -11.03 -27.35 15.49
C ASN A 609 -9.66 -26.82 15.04
N VAL A 610 -8.73 -27.74 14.77
CA VAL A 610 -7.48 -27.47 14.07
C VAL A 610 -7.43 -28.32 12.82
N TRP A 611 -7.34 -27.67 11.65
CA TRP A 611 -7.22 -28.33 10.35
C TRP A 611 -5.88 -27.98 9.73
N ILE A 612 -5.07 -28.99 9.39
CA ILE A 612 -3.79 -28.80 8.74
C ILE A 612 -3.77 -29.66 7.49
N SER A 613 -3.72 -29.05 6.31
CA SER A 613 -3.79 -29.76 5.03
C SER A 613 -2.70 -29.33 4.06
N SER A 614 -2.45 -30.15 3.06
CA SER A 614 -1.70 -29.75 1.88
C SER A 614 -2.56 -28.92 0.93
N ALA A 615 -1.94 -28.02 0.15
CA ALA A 615 -2.59 -27.32 -0.95
C ALA A 615 -2.40 -28.06 -2.28
N ASP A 616 -3.41 -28.04 -3.15
CA ASP A 616 -3.36 -28.70 -4.45
C ASP A 616 -2.55 -27.89 -5.47
N GLU A 617 -1.80 -28.60 -6.31
CA GLU A 617 -1.07 -28.06 -7.45
C GLU A 617 -1.46 -28.82 -8.71
N LYS A 618 -1.50 -28.13 -9.85
CA LYS A 618 -1.99 -28.72 -11.09
C LYS A 618 -1.22 -28.26 -12.30
N GLN A 619 -0.75 -29.22 -13.08
CA GLN A 619 -0.19 -28.99 -14.40
C GLN A 619 -1.09 -29.64 -15.43
N SER A 620 -1.45 -28.93 -16.49
CA SER A 620 -2.30 -29.43 -17.56
C SER A 620 -1.69 -29.11 -18.91
N PHE A 621 -1.96 -29.96 -19.90
CA PHE A 621 -1.63 -29.68 -21.29
C PHE A 621 -2.76 -30.11 -22.22
N ASN A 622 -2.87 -29.39 -23.34
CA ASN A 622 -3.66 -29.75 -24.49
C ASN A 622 -2.76 -29.63 -25.73
N LEU A 623 -2.78 -30.65 -26.57
CA LEU A 623 -1.98 -30.70 -27.79
C LEU A 623 -2.92 -31.08 -28.94
N SER A 624 -2.88 -30.33 -30.03
CA SER A 624 -3.73 -30.57 -31.20
C SER A 624 -3.05 -30.24 -32.51
N GLY A 625 -3.50 -30.88 -33.59
CA GLY A 625 -2.97 -30.66 -34.93
C GLY A 625 -3.89 -31.22 -36.03
N PRO A 626 -3.73 -30.76 -37.29
CA PRO A 626 -4.68 -31.06 -38.36
C PRO A 626 -4.43 -32.35 -39.15
N GLN A 627 -3.22 -32.95 -39.14
CA GLN A 627 -2.87 -34.03 -40.10
C GLN A 627 -1.83 -35.08 -39.65
N TRP A 628 -0.96 -34.79 -38.68
CA TRP A 628 0.11 -35.70 -38.24
C TRP A 628 0.01 -36.00 -36.75
N GLY A 629 -0.11 -37.28 -36.38
CA GLY A 629 -0.04 -37.72 -34.99
C GLY A 629 1.30 -37.39 -34.33
N PRO A 630 1.41 -37.51 -32.99
CA PRO A 630 2.61 -37.13 -32.24
C PRO A 630 3.83 -38.02 -32.53
N VAL A 631 3.67 -39.11 -33.29
CA VAL A 631 4.72 -40.11 -33.55
C VAL A 631 5.45 -39.82 -34.88
N PRO A 632 6.79 -39.66 -34.88
CA PRO A 632 7.57 -39.65 -36.11
C PRO A 632 7.36 -40.93 -36.92
N GLY A 633 6.87 -40.81 -38.16
CA GLY A 633 6.63 -41.94 -39.06
C GLY A 633 5.21 -42.51 -39.06
N GLU A 634 4.27 -41.94 -38.28
CA GLU A 634 2.84 -42.27 -38.43
C GLU A 634 2.32 -41.82 -39.80
N LEU A 635 1.51 -42.66 -40.45
CA LEU A 635 0.79 -42.26 -41.67
C LEU A 635 -0.11 -41.05 -41.37
N PRO A 636 -0.31 -40.13 -42.34
CA PRO A 636 -1.21 -39.00 -42.17
C PRO A 636 -2.57 -39.48 -41.68
N GLN A 637 -3.00 -39.03 -40.50
CA GLN A 637 -4.34 -39.34 -40.03
C GLN A 637 -5.32 -38.40 -40.73
N THR A 638 -6.42 -38.94 -41.25
CA THR A 638 -7.49 -38.15 -41.85
C THR A 638 -8.33 -37.49 -40.75
N GLY A 639 -7.93 -36.29 -40.30
CA GLY A 639 -8.70 -35.48 -39.34
C GLY A 639 -7.84 -34.76 -38.30
N ALA A 640 -8.47 -33.81 -37.59
CA ALA A 640 -7.85 -33.14 -36.45
C ALA A 640 -7.71 -34.10 -35.27
N TRP A 641 -6.57 -34.06 -34.57
CA TRP A 641 -6.35 -34.79 -33.33
C TRP A 641 -6.24 -33.83 -32.15
N SER A 642 -6.65 -34.28 -30.97
CA SER A 642 -6.49 -33.57 -29.70
C SER A 642 -6.11 -34.56 -28.60
N ARG A 643 -5.09 -34.22 -27.81
CA ARG A 643 -4.71 -34.97 -26.62
C ARG A 643 -4.62 -34.04 -25.43
N LYS A 644 -5.21 -34.46 -24.31
CA LYS A 644 -5.24 -33.70 -23.05
C LYS A 644 -4.66 -34.54 -21.93
N GLY A 645 -3.90 -33.90 -21.05
CA GLY A 645 -3.40 -34.54 -19.84
C GLY A 645 -3.26 -33.56 -18.67
N PHE A 646 -3.20 -34.11 -17.47
CA PHE A 646 -2.92 -33.34 -16.26
C PHE A 646 -2.13 -34.14 -15.22
N ARG A 647 -1.34 -33.43 -14.42
CA ARG A 647 -0.68 -33.91 -13.20
C ARG A 647 -1.21 -33.08 -12.04
N GLU A 648 -1.68 -33.76 -11.02
CA GLU A 648 -2.05 -33.16 -9.74
C GLU A 648 -0.99 -33.57 -8.72
N SER A 649 -0.35 -32.57 -8.10
CA SER A 649 0.57 -32.72 -6.97
C SER A 649 0.05 -31.89 -5.80
N GLN A 650 0.78 -31.88 -4.68
CA GLN A 650 0.35 -31.17 -3.49
C GLN A 650 1.53 -30.56 -2.74
N ALA A 651 1.36 -29.32 -2.30
CA ALA A 651 2.29 -28.61 -1.43
C ALA A 651 1.95 -28.85 0.04
N ARG A 652 2.89 -29.40 0.81
CA ARG A 652 2.67 -29.76 2.22
C ARG A 652 2.62 -28.55 3.12
N SER A 653 1.75 -28.58 4.13
CA SER A 653 1.92 -27.69 5.28
C SER A 653 2.99 -28.23 6.22
N THR A 654 3.74 -27.34 6.87
CA THR A 654 4.73 -27.70 7.89
C THR A 654 4.53 -26.90 9.16
N LEU A 655 4.41 -27.58 10.30
CA LEU A 655 4.43 -26.94 11.61
C LEU A 655 5.61 -27.48 12.40
N GLY A 656 6.47 -26.60 12.91
CA GLY A 656 7.68 -27.11 13.56
C GLY A 656 8.80 -26.14 13.83
N GLY A 657 9.97 -26.69 14.16
CA GLY A 657 11.21 -25.93 14.33
C GLY A 657 12.18 -26.61 15.30
N ALA A 658 13.17 -25.86 15.77
CA ALA A 658 14.23 -26.41 16.64
C ALA A 658 13.73 -26.78 18.05
N GLY A 659 12.61 -26.20 18.48
CA GLY A 659 12.04 -26.39 19.82
C GLY A 659 10.89 -27.40 19.87
N SER A 660 9.97 -27.20 20.82
CA SER A 660 8.79 -28.07 21.01
C SER A 660 7.57 -27.62 20.20
N LEU A 661 6.74 -28.56 19.78
CA LEU A 661 5.45 -28.29 19.12
C LEU A 661 4.29 -28.72 20.03
N HIS A 662 3.34 -27.82 20.27
CA HIS A 662 2.14 -28.10 21.05
C HIS A 662 0.91 -27.70 20.23
N VAL A 663 0.02 -28.66 19.94
CA VAL A 663 -1.22 -28.43 19.21
C VAL A 663 -2.39 -28.93 20.04
N SER A 664 -3.33 -28.04 20.36
CA SER A 664 -4.55 -28.37 21.09
C SER A 664 -5.81 -27.88 20.39
N ALA A 665 -6.83 -28.73 20.30
CA ALA A 665 -8.16 -28.42 19.78
C ALA A 665 -9.24 -28.84 20.82
N GLY A 666 -10.32 -28.08 20.97
CA GLY A 666 -11.44 -28.48 21.82
C GLY A 666 -12.31 -29.59 21.20
N GLY A 667 -12.41 -29.58 19.88
CA GLY A 667 -13.11 -30.56 19.05
C GLY A 667 -12.13 -31.49 18.32
N MET A 668 -11.93 -31.25 17.04
CA MET A 668 -11.13 -32.11 16.15
C MET A 668 -9.76 -31.49 15.83
N LEU A 669 -8.71 -32.33 15.85
CA LEU A 669 -7.43 -32.05 15.20
C LEU A 669 -7.29 -32.98 13.99
N ASP A 670 -7.33 -32.43 12.78
CA ASP A 670 -7.14 -33.16 11.53
C ASP A 670 -5.87 -32.68 10.82
N VAL A 671 -4.99 -33.62 10.50
CA VAL A 671 -3.74 -33.36 9.78
C VAL A 671 -3.65 -34.27 8.56
N ALA A 672 -3.82 -33.68 7.38
CA ALA A 672 -3.86 -34.36 6.10
C ALA A 672 -2.67 -33.98 5.20
N GLY A 673 -1.89 -34.97 4.75
CA GLY A 673 -0.83 -34.79 3.75
C GLY A 673 0.25 -33.77 4.15
N SER A 674 0.46 -33.57 5.45
CA SER A 674 1.27 -32.49 6.02
C SER A 674 2.32 -33.02 7.00
N TYR A 675 3.22 -32.13 7.43
CA TYR A 675 4.39 -32.49 8.23
C TYR A 675 4.45 -31.74 9.57
N LEU A 676 4.67 -32.49 10.65
CA LEU A 676 4.93 -31.95 12.00
C LEU A 676 6.36 -32.30 12.40
N ASP A 677 7.22 -31.30 12.66
CA ASP A 677 8.64 -31.53 12.95
C ASP A 677 9.13 -30.69 14.13
N ALA A 678 9.54 -31.33 15.21
CA ALA A 678 10.09 -30.65 16.37
C ALA A 678 11.47 -31.20 16.72
N GLY A 679 12.43 -30.32 16.96
CA GLY A 679 13.71 -30.68 17.57
C GLY A 679 13.54 -31.14 19.03
N GLY A 680 12.49 -30.68 19.72
CA GLY A 680 12.09 -31.13 21.05
C GLY A 680 10.88 -32.07 21.03
N ASP A 681 9.99 -31.89 22.00
CA ASP A 681 8.77 -32.71 22.16
C ASP A 681 7.65 -32.27 21.20
N ILE A 682 6.81 -33.21 20.80
CA ILE A 682 5.52 -32.94 20.16
C ILE A 682 4.39 -33.36 21.10
N LYS A 683 3.45 -32.45 21.34
CA LYS A 683 2.25 -32.70 22.15
C LYS A 683 1.00 -32.38 21.35
N LEU A 684 0.12 -33.35 21.20
CA LEU A 684 -1.17 -33.23 20.49
C LEU A 684 -2.31 -33.50 21.47
N ALA A 685 -3.29 -32.60 21.55
CA ALA A 685 -4.46 -32.76 22.42
C ALA A 685 -5.76 -32.38 21.71
N ALA A 686 -6.73 -33.29 21.62
CA ALA A 686 -8.07 -32.97 21.10
C ALA A 686 -9.14 -33.93 21.63
N ALA A 687 -10.42 -33.67 21.38
CA ALA A 687 -11.44 -34.71 21.59
C ALA A 687 -11.20 -35.85 20.60
N ASP A 688 -11.02 -35.50 19.32
CA ASP A 688 -10.78 -36.44 18.23
C ASP A 688 -9.54 -36.02 17.42
N ILE A 689 -8.67 -36.98 17.09
CA ILE A 689 -7.46 -36.75 16.28
C ILE A 689 -7.49 -37.63 15.04
N GLN A 690 -7.24 -37.03 13.89
CA GLN A 690 -7.09 -37.69 12.60
C GLN A 690 -5.73 -37.32 11.97
N LEU A 691 -4.94 -38.34 11.61
CA LEU A 691 -3.62 -38.18 10.98
C LEU A 691 -3.59 -38.99 9.69
N THR A 692 -3.75 -38.32 8.55
CA THR A 692 -3.98 -39.02 7.26
C THR A 692 -3.05 -38.54 6.15
N GLY A 693 -2.73 -39.41 5.20
CA GLY A 693 -2.29 -38.99 3.88
C GLY A 693 -3.35 -38.13 3.18
N SER A 694 -2.98 -37.46 2.10
CA SER A 694 -3.91 -36.65 1.34
C SER A 694 -4.89 -37.48 0.52
N LEU A 695 -6.15 -37.05 0.53
CA LEU A 695 -7.31 -37.85 0.13
C LEU A 695 -7.84 -37.41 -1.25
N ALA A 696 -7.08 -37.68 -2.31
CA ALA A 696 -7.62 -37.68 -3.68
C ALA A 696 -7.61 -39.13 -4.21
N PRO A 697 -8.72 -39.64 -4.79
CA PRO A 697 -8.77 -40.99 -5.33
C PRO A 697 -7.67 -41.18 -6.38
N THR A 698 -6.85 -42.21 -6.20
CA THR A 698 -5.82 -42.62 -7.15
C THR A 698 -6.49 -42.92 -8.48
N GLY A 699 -6.30 -42.03 -9.47
CA GLY A 699 -6.66 -42.32 -10.85
C GLY A 699 -5.73 -43.38 -11.43
N PRO A 700 -6.12 -44.08 -12.50
CA PRO A 700 -5.21 -44.98 -13.22
C PRO A 700 -3.97 -44.21 -13.66
N ARG A 701 -2.79 -44.63 -13.17
CA ARG A 701 -1.51 -44.20 -13.75
C ARG A 701 -1.39 -44.85 -15.12
N ASN A 702 -1.65 -44.10 -16.18
CA ASN A 702 -1.17 -44.49 -17.49
C ASN A 702 0.32 -44.16 -17.52
N GLU A 703 1.19 -45.14 -17.82
CA GLU A 703 2.61 -44.91 -18.05
C GLU A 703 2.74 -43.87 -19.18
N THR A 704 3.07 -42.63 -18.84
CA THR A 704 3.33 -41.61 -19.85
C THR A 704 4.39 -40.66 -19.32
N ILE A 705 5.45 -40.51 -20.10
CA ILE A 705 6.57 -39.61 -19.87
C ILE A 705 6.01 -38.19 -19.91
N TRP A 706 6.06 -37.49 -18.76
CA TRP A 706 5.82 -36.06 -18.72
C TRP A 706 6.86 -35.36 -19.58
N LEU A 707 6.43 -34.40 -20.40
CA LEU A 707 7.30 -33.66 -21.30
C LEU A 707 8.15 -32.68 -20.48
N ASP A 708 9.21 -33.20 -19.84
CA ASP A 708 10.34 -32.38 -19.42
C ASP A 708 10.87 -31.70 -20.69
N ASN A 709 10.91 -30.37 -20.60
CA ASN A 709 11.14 -29.36 -21.63
C ASN A 709 11.79 -29.81 -22.96
N ASP A 710 11.28 -29.18 -24.03
CA ASP A 710 11.72 -29.30 -25.43
C ASP A 710 11.19 -30.54 -26.16
N LEU A 711 10.07 -30.40 -26.89
CA LEU A 711 9.79 -31.36 -27.96
C LEU A 711 10.79 -31.09 -29.10
N PRO A 712 11.71 -32.02 -29.35
CA PRO A 712 11.35 -33.19 -30.14
C PRO A 712 12.07 -34.49 -29.66
N GLY A 713 11.32 -35.46 -29.14
CA GLY A 713 11.89 -36.80 -28.95
C GLY A 713 10.98 -37.86 -28.33
N TYR A 714 10.02 -37.50 -27.49
CA TYR A 714 9.32 -38.51 -26.69
C TYR A 714 7.94 -38.91 -27.25
N TYR A 715 7.83 -40.22 -27.49
CA TYR A 715 6.69 -40.91 -28.05
C TYR A 715 5.54 -41.03 -27.03
N PHE A 716 4.32 -40.63 -27.43
CA PHE A 716 3.11 -41.01 -26.71
C PHE A 716 2.70 -42.42 -27.17
N ALA A 717 3.16 -43.46 -26.47
CA ALA A 717 2.69 -44.82 -26.74
C ALA A 717 1.24 -44.97 -26.22
N PRO A 718 0.25 -45.34 -27.06
CA PRO A 718 -1.09 -45.64 -26.59
C PRO A 718 -1.08 -46.92 -25.76
N VAL A 719 -1.61 -46.86 -24.54
CA VAL A 719 -2.12 -48.07 -23.86
C VAL A 719 -3.45 -48.40 -24.53
N ALA A 720 -3.42 -49.30 -25.51
CA ALA A 720 -4.56 -49.95 -26.16
C ALA A 720 -5.75 -49.06 -26.59
N GLY A 721 -5.78 -48.66 -27.87
CA GLY A 721 -7.02 -48.55 -28.66
C GLY A 721 -7.96 -47.35 -28.46
N GLY A 722 -7.69 -46.40 -27.56
CA GLY A 722 -8.55 -45.21 -27.38
C GLY A 722 -7.97 -43.94 -28.00
N THR A 723 -8.68 -43.31 -28.94
CA THR A 723 -8.33 -41.99 -29.52
C THR A 723 -8.47 -40.83 -28.53
N ASP A 724 -9.10 -41.05 -27.36
CA ASP A 724 -9.43 -40.04 -26.34
C ASP A 724 -8.79 -40.30 -24.95
N ALA A 725 -7.75 -41.13 -24.86
CA ALA A 725 -7.14 -41.46 -23.57
C ALA A 725 -6.51 -40.22 -22.90
N ARG A 726 -7.11 -39.75 -21.80
CA ARG A 726 -6.56 -38.69 -20.95
C ARG A 726 -5.31 -39.22 -20.21
N VAL A 727 -4.23 -38.45 -20.23
CA VAL A 727 -3.03 -38.74 -19.43
C VAL A 727 -3.23 -38.15 -18.04
N THR A 728 -3.24 -38.99 -17.00
CA THR A 728 -3.46 -38.56 -15.61
C THR A 728 -2.35 -39.07 -14.70
N ASP A 729 -1.70 -38.15 -13.99
CA ASP A 729 -0.74 -38.45 -12.91
C ASP A 729 -1.19 -37.77 -11.61
N ARG A 730 -1.21 -38.51 -10.50
CA ARG A 730 -1.61 -37.99 -9.18
C ARG A 730 -0.57 -38.39 -8.15
N VAL A 731 0.00 -37.38 -7.49
CA VAL A 731 0.98 -37.54 -6.41
C VAL A 731 0.35 -37.07 -5.12
N ASN A 732 0.15 -38.02 -4.20
CA ASN A 732 -0.40 -37.76 -2.87
C ASN A 732 0.73 -37.65 -1.84
N ASN A 733 0.52 -36.82 -0.83
CA ASN A 733 1.43 -36.69 0.30
C ASN A 733 0.99 -37.62 1.45
N GLY A 734 1.93 -38.35 2.05
CA GLY A 734 1.70 -38.99 3.34
C GLY A 734 1.69 -37.96 4.48
N PHE A 735 1.13 -38.33 5.63
CA PHE A 735 1.34 -37.59 6.88
C PHE A 735 2.65 -38.06 7.53
N ALA A 736 3.46 -37.12 8.02
CA ALA A 736 4.63 -37.46 8.81
C ALA A 736 4.77 -36.56 10.05
N MET A 737 5.23 -37.16 11.14
CA MET A 737 5.46 -36.51 12.43
C MET A 737 6.79 -36.98 13.00
N LYS A 738 7.67 -36.04 13.35
CA LYS A 738 9.01 -36.32 13.87
C LYS A 738 9.32 -35.45 15.08
N ALA A 739 9.72 -36.08 16.20
CA ALA A 739 10.17 -35.40 17.40
C ALA A 739 11.61 -35.81 17.74
N GLY A 740 12.47 -34.84 18.02
CA GLY A 740 13.78 -35.06 18.64
C GLY A 740 13.68 -35.42 20.13
N GLY A 741 12.54 -35.17 20.76
CA GLY A 741 12.17 -35.62 22.10
C GLY A 741 11.03 -36.66 22.08
N SER A 742 10.09 -36.49 23.00
CA SER A 742 8.91 -37.37 23.17
C SER A 742 7.72 -36.91 22.34
N ILE A 743 6.81 -37.84 22.05
CA ILE A 743 5.51 -37.58 21.41
C ILE A 743 4.40 -37.97 22.39
N ASP A 744 3.61 -37.00 22.84
CA ASP A 744 2.43 -37.23 23.68
C ASP A 744 1.15 -36.92 22.91
N ILE A 745 0.30 -37.93 22.73
CA ILE A 745 -1.02 -37.77 22.09
C ILE A 745 -2.09 -37.96 23.14
N THR A 746 -2.99 -36.99 23.28
CA THR A 746 -4.15 -37.06 24.17
C THR A 746 -5.43 -36.89 23.36
N ALA A 747 -6.18 -37.98 23.20
CA ALA A 747 -7.45 -37.98 22.48
C ALA A 747 -8.45 -38.98 23.08
N LYS A 748 -9.75 -38.74 22.87
CA LYS A 748 -10.77 -39.77 23.09
C LYS A 748 -10.78 -40.77 21.95
N ARG A 749 -10.61 -40.30 20.71
CA ARG A 749 -10.61 -41.13 19.49
C ARG A 749 -9.42 -40.74 18.60
N LEU A 750 -8.74 -41.74 18.03
CA LEU A 750 -7.59 -41.57 17.13
C LEU A 750 -7.79 -42.39 15.85
N ALA A 751 -7.65 -41.75 14.69
CA ALA A 751 -7.61 -42.40 13.38
C ALA A 751 -6.28 -42.08 12.68
N THR A 752 -5.67 -43.08 12.05
CA THR A 752 -4.43 -42.89 11.28
C THR A 752 -4.50 -43.60 9.94
N HIS A 753 -4.00 -42.98 8.87
CA HIS A 753 -3.89 -43.59 7.55
C HIS A 753 -2.67 -43.07 6.81
N ALA A 754 -1.80 -43.95 6.29
CA ALA A 754 -0.55 -43.55 5.63
C ALA A 754 0.28 -42.54 6.47
N ALA A 755 0.32 -42.78 7.79
CA ALA A 755 0.93 -41.90 8.78
C ALA A 755 2.29 -42.45 9.25
N SER A 756 3.34 -41.64 9.16
CA SER A 756 4.66 -41.97 9.73
C SER A 756 4.88 -41.17 11.02
N VAL A 757 5.06 -41.87 12.15
CA VAL A 757 5.29 -41.23 13.46
C VAL A 757 6.63 -41.68 14.01
N ASN A 758 7.48 -40.71 14.37
CA ASN A 758 8.84 -40.96 14.81
C ASN A 758 9.18 -40.13 16.06
N ALA A 759 9.18 -40.77 17.22
CA ALA A 759 9.64 -40.21 18.48
C ALA A 759 11.08 -40.69 18.77
N ALA A 760 12.01 -39.77 19.03
CA ALA A 760 13.33 -40.16 19.49
C ALA A 760 13.31 -40.61 20.97
N GLY A 761 12.44 -39.99 21.79
CA GLY A 761 12.19 -40.35 23.17
C GLY A 761 10.98 -41.27 23.35
N GLN A 762 10.11 -40.91 24.29
CA GLN A 762 8.93 -41.70 24.63
C GLN A 762 7.76 -41.39 23.69
N LEU A 763 7.01 -42.42 23.28
CA LEU A 763 5.69 -42.25 22.66
C LEU A 763 4.60 -42.60 23.69
N THR A 764 3.66 -41.68 23.91
CA THR A 764 2.56 -41.81 24.87
C THR A 764 1.20 -41.74 24.18
N LEU A 765 0.35 -42.75 24.43
CA LEU A 765 -1.08 -42.76 24.06
C LEU A 765 -1.93 -42.95 25.34
N PRO A 766 -3.17 -42.40 25.40
CA PRO A 766 -3.97 -42.44 26.61
C PRO A 766 -4.59 -43.82 26.83
N SER A 767 -4.69 -44.24 28.10
CA SER A 767 -5.26 -45.54 28.47
C SER A 767 -6.75 -45.66 28.11
N GLY A 768 -7.49 -44.55 28.11
CA GLY A 768 -8.91 -44.49 27.73
C GLY A 768 -9.20 -44.33 26.23
N LEU A 769 -8.19 -44.46 25.35
CA LEU A 769 -8.36 -44.24 23.90
C LEU A 769 -9.39 -45.22 23.30
N ALA A 770 -10.49 -44.69 22.78
CA ALA A 770 -11.47 -45.45 22.01
C ALA A 770 -10.95 -45.69 20.59
N LEU A 771 -11.06 -46.93 20.13
CA LEU A 771 -10.47 -47.42 18.89
C LEU A 771 -11.48 -47.32 17.74
N PHE A 772 -11.05 -46.80 16.59
CA PHE A 772 -11.75 -47.05 15.33
C PHE A 772 -11.30 -48.41 14.79
N LYS A 773 -12.21 -49.36 14.71
CA LYS A 773 -11.96 -50.65 14.06
C LYS A 773 -12.13 -50.46 12.54
N ASP A 774 -11.20 -50.95 11.73
CA ASP A 774 -11.34 -51.06 10.27
C ASP A 774 -12.48 -52.04 9.91
N THR A 775 -13.72 -51.59 10.08
CA THR A 775 -14.95 -52.29 9.71
C THR A 775 -15.88 -51.29 9.02
N PRO A 776 -16.66 -51.72 8.00
CA PRO A 776 -17.55 -50.84 7.26
C PRO A 776 -18.71 -50.43 8.18
N VAL A 777 -19.04 -49.14 8.26
CA VAL A 777 -20.14 -48.67 9.10
C VAL A 777 -21.02 -47.68 8.32
N GLU A 778 -22.32 -47.92 8.47
CA GLU A 778 -23.47 -47.19 7.94
C GLU A 778 -23.58 -45.76 8.48
N ASP A 779 -24.26 -44.91 7.70
CA ASP A 779 -24.37 -43.44 7.66
C ASP A 779 -24.51 -42.59 8.95
N ALA A 780 -24.37 -43.09 10.17
CA ALA A 780 -24.73 -42.36 11.40
C ALA A 780 -23.56 -41.86 12.30
N ASP A 781 -22.29 -42.20 12.04
CA ASP A 781 -21.17 -41.80 12.90
C ASP A 781 -20.50 -40.46 12.47
N ALA A 782 -20.73 -39.41 13.26
CA ALA A 782 -20.33 -38.01 12.97
C ALA A 782 -18.81 -37.73 12.84
N ILE A 783 -17.92 -38.66 13.18
CA ILE A 783 -16.49 -38.51 12.81
C ILE A 783 -16.28 -38.87 11.34
N ARG A 784 -17.01 -39.87 10.81
CA ARG A 784 -16.80 -40.33 9.44
C ARG A 784 -17.54 -39.55 8.35
N SER A 785 -18.44 -38.62 8.68
CA SER A 785 -18.99 -37.68 7.67
C SER A 785 -17.93 -36.74 7.08
N ASN A 786 -16.80 -36.56 7.79
CA ASN A 786 -15.61 -35.83 7.32
C ASN A 786 -14.43 -36.77 6.97
N TYR A 787 -14.66 -38.09 6.97
CA TYR A 787 -13.65 -39.12 6.68
C TYR A 787 -13.72 -39.50 5.20
N HIS A 788 -12.82 -38.95 4.40
CA HIS A 788 -12.82 -39.16 2.96
C HIS A 788 -12.08 -40.44 2.55
N GLY A 789 -12.75 -41.59 2.67
CA GLY A 789 -12.61 -42.71 1.72
C GLY A 789 -11.43 -43.69 1.87
N TYR A 790 -11.76 -44.98 1.92
CA TYR A 790 -10.86 -46.12 1.74
C TYR A 790 -10.77 -46.49 0.24
N VAL A 791 -9.57 -46.70 -0.30
CA VAL A 791 -9.36 -47.31 -1.63
C VAL A 791 -8.39 -48.49 -1.50
N ALA A 792 -8.78 -49.64 -2.05
CA ALA A 792 -8.00 -50.87 -1.97
C ALA A 792 -6.63 -50.75 -2.67
N PRO A 793 -5.56 -51.33 -2.10
CA PRO A 793 -4.22 -51.25 -2.66
C PRO A 793 -4.09 -52.06 -3.98
N ARG A 794 -3.53 -51.43 -5.02
CA ARG A 794 -2.81 -52.14 -6.09
C ARG A 794 -1.30 -51.90 -5.95
N PRO A 795 -0.45 -52.94 -6.01
CA PRO A 795 0.99 -52.80 -5.78
C PRO A 795 1.63 -51.87 -6.82
N SER A 796 2.46 -50.94 -6.37
CA SER A 796 3.32 -50.09 -7.21
C SER A 796 4.77 -50.53 -7.05
N SER A 797 5.42 -50.90 -8.15
CA SER A 797 6.88 -51.04 -8.23
C SER A 797 7.47 -49.70 -8.67
N TRP A 798 8.52 -49.26 -7.96
CA TRP A 798 9.63 -48.39 -8.39
C TRP A 798 10.00 -47.15 -7.56
N GLN A 799 11.33 -46.95 -7.57
CA GLN A 799 12.24 -46.06 -6.84
C GLN A 799 12.17 -44.59 -7.31
N SER A 800 12.70 -43.71 -6.46
CA SER A 800 12.82 -42.26 -6.64
C SER A 800 13.61 -41.85 -7.89
N LEU A 801 13.15 -40.80 -8.57
CA LEU A 801 13.96 -40.00 -9.50
C LEU A 801 13.82 -38.52 -9.17
N ALA A 802 14.97 -37.83 -9.22
CA ALA A 802 15.19 -36.44 -8.81
C ALA A 802 14.55 -35.43 -9.78
N GLY A 803 14.04 -34.34 -9.22
CA GLY A 803 13.41 -33.23 -9.94
C GLY A 803 14.40 -32.24 -10.56
N LEU A 804 13.92 -31.54 -11.60
CA LEU A 804 14.58 -30.45 -12.30
C LEU A 804 14.93 -29.26 -11.37
N PRO A 805 15.97 -28.47 -11.70
CA PRO A 805 16.44 -27.38 -10.86
C PRO A 805 15.56 -26.15 -11.09
N LEU A 806 14.63 -25.90 -10.17
CA LEU A 806 14.05 -24.58 -9.97
C LEU A 806 14.82 -23.95 -8.82
N ALA A 807 15.45 -22.80 -9.09
CA ALA A 807 16.23 -22.05 -8.11
C ALA A 807 15.32 -21.54 -6.98
N ALA A 808 15.09 -22.39 -5.99
CA ALA A 808 14.64 -22.01 -4.67
C ALA A 808 15.88 -21.68 -3.84
N LEU A 809 15.85 -20.54 -3.14
CA LEU A 809 16.86 -20.18 -2.14
C LEU A 809 17.04 -21.35 -1.15
N ASP A 810 18.29 -21.70 -0.88
CA ASP A 810 18.70 -22.73 0.07
C ASP A 810 18.19 -22.41 1.49
N ILE A 811 17.00 -22.89 1.80
CA ILE A 811 16.53 -23.11 3.18
C ILE A 811 16.21 -24.60 3.26
N ALA A 812 16.98 -25.32 4.07
CA ALA A 812 16.86 -26.77 4.21
C ALA A 812 15.50 -27.16 4.81
N VAL A 813 14.55 -27.52 3.95
CA VAL A 813 13.33 -28.23 4.33
C VAL A 813 13.67 -29.73 4.46
N PRO A 814 13.27 -30.42 5.54
CA PRO A 814 13.53 -31.84 5.70
C PRO A 814 12.91 -32.67 4.57
N SER A 815 13.77 -33.31 3.77
CA SER A 815 13.39 -34.24 2.70
C SER A 815 13.16 -35.65 3.26
N SER A 816 11.91 -36.00 3.59
CA SER A 816 11.53 -37.41 3.77
C SER A 816 10.30 -37.74 2.92
N ASN A 817 10.54 -38.47 1.83
CA ASN A 817 9.52 -39.05 0.97
C ASN A 817 9.02 -40.37 1.57
N GLY A 818 8.08 -40.30 2.51
CA GLY A 818 7.35 -41.48 2.97
C GLY A 818 6.26 -41.86 1.96
N THR A 819 6.48 -42.95 1.22
CA THR A 819 5.50 -43.56 0.29
C THR A 819 4.70 -44.70 0.93
N THR A 820 4.73 -44.83 2.26
CA THR A 820 4.07 -45.93 2.97
C THR A 820 2.56 -45.72 3.00
N ARG A 821 1.82 -46.60 2.31
CA ARG A 821 0.35 -46.66 2.36
C ARG A 821 -0.19 -47.08 3.73
N GLU A 822 0.64 -47.77 4.52
CA GLU A 822 0.33 -48.20 5.88
C GLU A 822 0.96 -47.26 6.89
N SER A 823 0.27 -47.03 8.02
CA SER A 823 0.81 -46.23 9.12
C SER A 823 1.98 -46.97 9.79
N THR A 824 3.02 -46.26 10.24
CA THR A 824 4.19 -46.85 10.91
C THR A 824 4.68 -45.97 12.06
N PHE A 825 4.88 -46.58 13.23
CA PHE A 825 5.29 -45.87 14.44
C PHE A 825 6.69 -46.33 14.87
N VAL A 826 7.57 -45.37 15.15
CA VAL A 826 8.93 -45.59 15.67
C VAL A 826 9.08 -44.78 16.96
N ALA A 827 9.55 -45.40 18.03
CA ALA A 827 9.76 -44.73 19.31
C ALA A 827 11.05 -45.22 19.99
N GLY A 828 11.68 -44.39 20.82
CA GLY A 828 12.75 -44.83 21.71
C GLY A 828 12.21 -45.68 22.85
N GLU A 829 11.12 -45.22 23.49
CA GLU A 829 10.47 -45.94 24.58
C GLU A 829 8.94 -45.89 24.46
N VAL A 830 8.24 -46.92 24.95
CA VAL A 830 6.78 -46.96 25.06
C VAL A 830 6.36 -47.64 26.36
N SER A 831 5.28 -47.17 26.97
CA SER A 831 4.67 -47.89 28.10
C SER A 831 3.95 -49.17 27.63
N ALA A 832 3.78 -50.14 28.52
CA ALA A 832 3.02 -51.36 28.21
C ALA A 832 1.56 -51.07 27.79
N ASP A 833 0.95 -50.03 28.34
CA ASP A 833 -0.40 -49.60 27.96
C ASP A 833 -0.44 -49.01 26.56
N THR A 834 0.55 -48.17 26.24
CA THR A 834 0.70 -47.57 24.91
C THR A 834 0.96 -48.63 23.85
N ALA A 835 1.89 -49.57 24.10
CA ALA A 835 2.19 -50.67 23.19
C ALA A 835 0.93 -51.52 22.88
N ARG A 836 0.13 -51.85 23.90
CA ARG A 836 -1.15 -52.56 23.73
C ARG A 836 -2.14 -51.78 22.86
N ARG A 837 -2.20 -50.45 22.97
CA ARG A 837 -3.07 -49.60 22.14
C ARG A 837 -2.62 -49.55 20.68
N ILE A 838 -1.31 -49.41 20.44
CA ILE A 838 -0.76 -49.41 19.08
C ILE A 838 -1.01 -50.76 18.40
N GLN A 839 -0.84 -51.86 19.13
CA GLN A 839 -1.17 -53.20 18.65
C GLN A 839 -2.67 -53.34 18.33
N ALA A 840 -3.56 -52.77 19.14
CA ALA A 840 -5.00 -52.78 18.89
C ALA A 840 -5.42 -51.94 17.66
N LEU A 841 -4.59 -50.96 17.26
CA LEU A 841 -4.76 -50.19 16.02
C LEU A 841 -4.20 -50.91 14.78
N ASN A 842 -3.58 -52.09 14.95
CA ASN A 842 -2.88 -52.81 13.87
C ASN A 842 -1.80 -51.97 13.18
N ILE A 843 -1.12 -51.11 13.93
CA ILE A 843 -0.03 -50.27 13.43
C ILE A 843 1.31 -50.93 13.80
N PRO A 844 2.21 -51.17 12.83
CA PRO A 844 3.58 -51.58 13.11
C PRO A 844 4.30 -50.61 14.05
N LEU A 845 4.83 -51.14 15.15
CA LEU A 845 5.65 -50.40 16.13
C LEU A 845 7.09 -50.92 16.11
N THR A 846 8.05 -50.03 15.88
CA THR A 846 9.48 -50.31 16.00
C THR A 846 10.06 -49.54 17.18
N LEU A 847 10.76 -50.25 18.07
CA LEU A 847 11.54 -49.63 19.14
C LEU A 847 12.99 -49.45 18.69
N ARG A 848 13.59 -48.32 19.05
CA ARG A 848 14.99 -48.01 18.69
C ARG A 848 16.01 -48.73 19.56
#